data_AF-A0A5D2MS00-F1
#
_entry.id   AF-A0A5D2MS00-F1
#
_cell.length_a   1.000
_cell.length_b   1.000
_cell.length_c   1.000
_cell.angle_alpha   90.00
_cell.angle_beta   90.00
_cell.angle_gamma   90.00
#
_symmetry.space_group_name_H-M   'P 1'
#
loop_
_entity.id
_entity.type
_entity.pdbx_description
1 polymer ?
#
loop_
_entity_poly.entity_id
_entity_poly.type
_entity_poly.pdbx_seq_one_letter_code
_entity_poly.pdbx_strand_id
1 'polypeptide(L)'
;MLRALRSSSATILPKPPQPQAFLSTIHPHVDPSQTKCTTPKPFPYTSTLQTLLQPISDQNPPPHLSYAPLFQFLTGQNFLKLGQQIHAHMTLHGLQPNAFLGAKMVAMYASSGDLESAVTVFRKIKDPTSLLYNSIIRAYTNNGYPLKTIDIYHEMHSLRLKGDNFTFPFVLKSCANVLDVWMGECVHGQSLRFGLELDAYVGTSLIDFYVKVGELRDANKVFDLMTVRAVSSWNALIAGYMKEGEIRVAEDLFRGMPCRNIVSWTSMISGYTQNGLAEEALSLFDEMLKEDSEVKPNWVTIMSVLPACAHSASFERGRRINEYVNRIGLESNPSVQTALIAMYAKCGSLVNARCCFDRILENEKNLCAWNTMITAYASHGQGLESVLTFENMVRAGVYPDAITFTGLLSGCSHSGLVEFGLRYFNSMQTKYSVEPRHEHYASVVDLLARAGRLAEAKEFIKKIPMQPGPSIWGALLAACRKSRNLEIAEMAAKELFVLEPENSCNYILLSNMYAEAGMWKEVDKLRARLKCEGIKKNPGCSWIEIKSKAHLFLSGDLSHPQLKEIYNLLEALPEKIKAAGYIPNTSFVLHDISEEEKEQNLIIHSEKLAIAFGLLNTNPEVVIRITKNLRICGDCHTVIKFISNIYEREIVVRDVNRFHHFRDRACSCGDYW
;
A
#
# COMPACT_ATOMS: atom_id res chain seq x y z
N MET A 1 -16.87 -34.76 25.89
CA MET A 1 -17.41 -36.07 25.45
C MET A 1 -16.72 -36.51 24.16
N LEU A 2 -15.38 -36.52 24.18
CA LEU A 2 -14.47 -36.74 23.03
C LEU A 2 -13.26 -37.57 23.53
N ARG A 3 -13.56 -38.69 24.20
CA ARG A 3 -12.54 -39.65 24.70
C ARG A 3 -12.94 -41.11 24.59
N ALA A 4 -14.06 -41.42 23.94
CA ALA A 4 -14.50 -42.79 23.70
C ALA A 4 -14.82 -42.91 22.20
N LEU A 5 -13.84 -43.39 21.43
CA LEU A 5 -13.96 -44.10 20.14
C LEU A 5 -12.54 -44.36 19.59
N ARG A 6 -11.67 -44.94 20.42
CA ARG A 6 -10.41 -45.57 20.01
C ARG A 6 -10.43 -47.00 20.52
N SER A 7 -11.02 -47.93 19.77
CA SER A 7 -10.66 -49.35 19.76
C SER A 7 -11.61 -50.16 18.87
N SER A 8 -11.24 -50.39 17.61
CA SER A 8 -11.48 -51.68 16.95
C SER A 8 -10.65 -51.79 15.66
N SER A 9 -9.60 -52.60 15.75
CA SER A 9 -9.08 -53.51 14.71
C SER A 9 -9.18 -53.07 13.24
N ALA A 10 -8.07 -52.57 12.68
CA ALA A 10 -7.86 -52.48 11.24
C ALA A 10 -7.17 -53.75 10.73
N THR A 11 -7.95 -54.60 10.07
CA THR A 11 -7.51 -55.72 9.24
C THR A 11 -6.83 -55.16 7.99
N ILE A 12 -5.65 -55.70 7.67
CA ILE A 12 -4.86 -55.34 6.49
C ILE A 12 -5.61 -55.77 5.22
N LEU A 13 -5.95 -54.82 4.35
CA LEU A 13 -6.38 -55.07 2.97
C LEU A 13 -5.43 -54.34 2.00
N PRO A 14 -5.07 -54.97 0.85
CA PRO A 14 -3.98 -54.51 0.00
C PRO A 14 -4.35 -53.30 -0.88
N LYS A 15 -3.32 -52.52 -1.23
CA LYS A 15 -3.38 -51.35 -2.13
C LYS A 15 -4.06 -51.67 -3.47
N PRO A 16 -4.92 -50.78 -4.01
CA PRO A 16 -5.34 -50.85 -5.40
C PRO A 16 -4.20 -50.43 -6.36
N PRO A 17 -4.15 -50.98 -7.58
CA PRO A 17 -3.07 -50.71 -8.54
C PRO A 17 -3.19 -49.30 -9.15
N GLN A 18 -2.04 -48.70 -9.45
CA GLN A 18 -1.90 -47.43 -10.16
C GLN A 18 -2.49 -47.55 -11.59
N PRO A 19 -3.20 -46.53 -12.10
CA PRO A 19 -3.54 -46.48 -13.52
C PRO A 19 -2.28 -46.16 -14.33
N GLN A 20 -1.90 -47.10 -15.19
CA GLN A 20 -0.86 -46.96 -16.20
C GLN A 20 -1.24 -45.88 -17.24
N ALA A 21 -0.22 -45.17 -17.67
CA ALA A 21 -0.25 -44.23 -18.77
C ALA A 21 -0.79 -44.85 -20.07
N PHE A 22 -1.72 -44.14 -20.72
CA PHE A 22 -1.96 -44.25 -22.15
C PHE A 22 -1.86 -42.86 -22.78
N LEU A 23 -0.65 -42.56 -23.25
CA LEU A 23 -0.39 -41.59 -24.30
C LEU A 23 -0.37 -42.35 -25.62
N SER A 24 -1.32 -42.07 -26.52
CA SER A 24 -1.04 -42.06 -27.95
C SER A 24 -2.14 -41.36 -28.76
N THR A 25 -1.69 -40.30 -29.45
CA THR A 25 -2.07 -39.91 -30.82
C THR A 25 -3.51 -39.49 -31.11
N ILE A 26 -3.71 -38.19 -31.37
CA ILE A 26 -4.02 -37.63 -32.72
C ILE A 26 -3.65 -36.13 -32.68
N HIS A 27 -2.60 -35.75 -33.43
CA HIS A 27 -2.37 -34.38 -33.88
C HIS A 27 -2.87 -34.28 -35.32
N PRO A 28 -3.53 -33.18 -35.70
CA PRO A 28 -3.37 -32.61 -37.02
C PRO A 28 -2.52 -31.33 -36.92
N HIS A 29 -1.47 -31.31 -37.74
CA HIS A 29 -0.67 -30.13 -38.07
C HIS A 29 -1.55 -28.95 -38.47
N VAL A 30 -1.28 -27.76 -37.92
CA VAL A 30 -1.68 -26.47 -38.50
C VAL A 30 -0.45 -25.56 -38.58
N ASP A 31 -0.27 -25.03 -39.79
CA ASP A 31 0.81 -24.21 -40.34
C ASP A 31 0.94 -22.83 -39.63
N PRO A 32 2.14 -22.34 -39.24
CA PRO A 32 2.28 -21.14 -38.40
C PRO A 32 2.35 -19.80 -39.16
N SER A 33 1.79 -19.67 -40.36
CA SER A 33 1.96 -18.47 -41.20
C SER A 33 0.76 -17.53 -41.36
N GLN A 34 -0.33 -17.68 -40.58
CA GLN A 34 -1.43 -16.71 -40.57
C GLN A 34 -2.17 -16.59 -39.22
N THR A 35 -1.83 -15.61 -38.39
CA THR A 35 -2.78 -14.99 -37.46
C THR A 35 -2.40 -13.53 -37.18
N LYS A 36 -2.83 -12.66 -38.10
CA LYS A 36 -3.05 -11.25 -37.77
C LYS A 36 -4.08 -11.17 -36.64
N CYS A 37 -3.80 -10.27 -35.70
CA CYS A 37 -4.67 -9.88 -34.60
C CYS A 37 -6.07 -9.50 -35.15
N THR A 38 -7.02 -10.42 -35.06
CA THR A 38 -8.44 -10.12 -35.21
C THR A 38 -9.02 -9.94 -33.81
N THR A 39 -9.57 -8.76 -33.58
CA THR A 39 -10.53 -8.43 -32.52
C THR A 39 -11.43 -9.62 -32.14
N PRO A 40 -11.81 -9.79 -30.86
CA PRO A 40 -12.68 -10.88 -30.47
C PRO A 40 -13.98 -10.79 -31.26
N LYS A 41 -14.29 -11.81 -32.08
CA LYS A 41 -15.59 -11.91 -32.74
C LYS A 41 -16.67 -11.94 -31.65
N PRO A 42 -17.74 -11.13 -31.74
CA PRO A 42 -18.87 -11.27 -30.84
C PRO A 42 -19.55 -12.62 -31.11
N PHE A 43 -19.46 -13.54 -30.16
CA PHE A 43 -20.30 -14.76 -30.13
C PHE A 43 -21.78 -14.38 -29.87
N PRO A 44 -22.75 -15.23 -30.21
CA PRO A 44 -24.06 -14.80 -30.71
C PRO A 44 -25.09 -14.60 -29.59
N TYR A 45 -24.99 -13.49 -28.87
CA TYR A 45 -25.98 -13.12 -27.85
C TYR A 45 -27.38 -12.87 -28.45
N THR A 46 -27.42 -12.28 -29.65
CA THR A 46 -28.66 -11.88 -30.33
C THR A 46 -29.49 -13.04 -30.84
N SER A 47 -28.88 -14.07 -31.46
CA SER A 47 -29.63 -15.22 -31.96
C SER A 47 -30.19 -16.08 -30.82
N THR A 48 -29.42 -16.25 -29.74
CA THR A 48 -29.86 -17.01 -28.57
C THR A 48 -30.99 -16.31 -27.84
N LEU A 49 -30.88 -14.99 -27.66
CA LEU A 49 -31.94 -14.17 -27.06
C LEU A 49 -33.20 -14.14 -27.92
N GLN A 50 -33.07 -14.03 -29.25
CA GLN A 50 -34.21 -14.10 -30.17
C GLN A 50 -34.95 -15.43 -30.07
N THR A 51 -34.23 -16.55 -30.07
CA THR A 51 -34.84 -17.89 -29.90
C THR A 51 -35.56 -18.02 -28.56
N LEU A 52 -34.99 -17.47 -27.47
CA LEU A 52 -35.61 -17.53 -26.15
C LEU A 52 -36.83 -16.61 -26.00
N LEU A 53 -36.86 -15.48 -26.72
CA LEU A 53 -37.97 -14.51 -26.71
C LEU A 53 -39.07 -14.83 -27.73
N GLN A 54 -38.81 -15.70 -28.70
CA GLN A 54 -39.78 -16.09 -29.74
C GLN A 54 -41.13 -16.53 -29.16
N PRO A 55 -41.21 -17.38 -28.11
CA PRO A 55 -42.50 -17.81 -27.55
C PRO A 55 -43.26 -16.71 -26.79
N ILE A 56 -42.60 -15.61 -26.41
CA ILE A 56 -43.22 -14.43 -25.76
C ILE A 56 -43.75 -13.46 -26.81
N SER A 57 -43.20 -13.50 -28.02
CA SER A 57 -43.54 -12.55 -29.09
C SER A 57 -44.84 -12.94 -29.83
N ASP A 58 -45.38 -14.14 -29.58
CA ASP A 58 -46.63 -14.62 -30.15
C ASP A 58 -47.85 -13.95 -29.48
N GLN A 59 -48.90 -13.64 -30.26
CA GLN A 59 -50.12 -12.96 -29.76
C GLN A 59 -50.88 -13.75 -28.68
N ASN A 60 -50.69 -15.06 -28.62
CA ASN A 60 -51.22 -15.97 -27.59
C ASN A 60 -50.11 -16.91 -27.12
N PRO A 61 -49.25 -16.48 -26.18
CA PRO A 61 -48.14 -17.29 -25.72
C PRO A 61 -48.66 -18.56 -25.00
N PRO A 62 -47.94 -19.70 -25.09
CA PRO A 62 -48.40 -20.94 -24.52
C PRO A 62 -48.60 -20.81 -22.99
N PRO A 63 -49.69 -21.38 -22.43
CA PRO A 63 -50.04 -21.24 -21.01
C PRO A 63 -48.99 -21.82 -20.04
N HIS A 64 -48.02 -22.59 -20.55
CA HIS A 64 -46.96 -23.23 -19.78
C HIS A 64 -45.54 -22.74 -20.16
N LEU A 65 -45.40 -21.50 -20.64
CA LEU A 65 -44.09 -20.95 -20.99
C LEU A 65 -43.12 -20.95 -19.79
N SER A 66 -41.94 -21.55 -19.98
CA SER A 66 -40.87 -21.56 -18.96
C SER A 66 -40.04 -20.29 -19.02
N TYR A 67 -40.23 -19.40 -18.03
CA TYR A 67 -39.48 -18.14 -17.91
C TYR A 67 -38.06 -18.31 -17.32
N ALA A 68 -37.74 -19.48 -16.75
CA ALA A 68 -36.48 -19.68 -16.04
C ALA A 68 -35.22 -19.54 -16.92
N PRO A 69 -35.18 -20.05 -18.17
CA PRO A 69 -34.05 -19.85 -19.09
C PRO A 69 -33.79 -18.39 -19.43
N LEU A 70 -34.85 -17.57 -19.52
CA LEU A 70 -34.75 -16.13 -19.81
C LEU A 70 -34.04 -15.40 -18.67
N PHE A 71 -34.51 -15.56 -17.43
CA PHE A 71 -33.85 -14.92 -16.29
C PHE A 71 -32.43 -15.45 -16.06
N GLN A 72 -32.19 -16.74 -16.30
CA GLN A 72 -30.84 -17.31 -16.25
C GLN A 72 -29.92 -16.71 -17.31
N PHE A 73 -30.41 -16.48 -18.54
CA PHE A 73 -29.64 -15.83 -19.60
C PHE A 73 -29.30 -14.38 -19.25
N LEU A 74 -30.25 -13.64 -18.69
CA LEU A 74 -30.06 -12.22 -18.33
C LEU A 74 -29.12 -12.02 -17.13
N THR A 75 -28.93 -13.04 -16.30
CA THR A 75 -28.08 -12.96 -15.10
C THR A 75 -26.64 -12.59 -15.49
N GLY A 76 -26.13 -11.50 -14.94
CA GLY A 76 -24.77 -11.01 -15.21
C GLY A 76 -24.58 -10.25 -16.53
N GLN A 77 -25.63 -10.05 -17.34
CA GLN A 77 -25.54 -9.31 -18.62
C GLN A 77 -25.95 -7.83 -18.52
N ASN A 78 -26.33 -7.35 -17.33
CA ASN A 78 -26.71 -5.97 -17.05
C ASN A 78 -27.93 -5.44 -17.87
N PHE A 79 -28.84 -6.34 -18.25
CA PHE A 79 -30.08 -6.02 -18.98
C PHE A 79 -31.30 -5.87 -18.05
N LEU A 80 -31.20 -4.98 -17.06
CA LEU A 80 -32.23 -4.80 -16.02
C LEU A 80 -33.63 -4.52 -16.61
N LYS A 81 -33.72 -3.59 -17.57
CA LYS A 81 -35.00 -3.20 -18.19
C LYS A 81 -35.71 -4.36 -18.87
N LEU A 82 -34.96 -5.19 -19.60
CA LEU A 82 -35.52 -6.37 -20.27
C LEU A 82 -35.99 -7.40 -19.25
N GLY A 83 -35.23 -7.63 -18.18
CA GLY A 83 -35.65 -8.48 -17.06
C GLY A 83 -36.94 -7.99 -16.40
N GLN A 84 -37.08 -6.68 -16.20
CA GLN A 84 -38.31 -6.05 -15.67
C GLN A 84 -39.49 -6.22 -16.62
N GLN A 85 -39.30 -6.06 -17.93
CA GLN A 85 -40.35 -6.28 -18.93
C GLN A 85 -40.84 -7.74 -18.94
N ILE A 86 -39.93 -8.71 -18.87
CA ILE A 86 -40.27 -10.13 -18.82
C ILE A 86 -41.00 -10.48 -17.52
N HIS A 87 -40.58 -9.92 -16.38
CA HIS A 87 -41.28 -10.09 -15.10
C HIS A 87 -42.68 -9.46 -15.13
N ALA A 88 -42.84 -8.26 -15.71
CA ALA A 88 -44.14 -7.62 -15.89
C ALA A 88 -45.06 -8.45 -16.79
N HIS A 89 -44.54 -8.95 -17.92
CA HIS A 89 -45.27 -9.85 -18.82
C HIS A 89 -45.77 -11.10 -18.10
N MET A 90 -44.92 -11.76 -17.32
CA MET A 90 -45.28 -12.93 -16.51
C MET A 90 -46.40 -12.60 -15.52
N THR A 91 -46.32 -11.44 -14.86
CA THR A 91 -47.32 -11.01 -13.86
C THR A 91 -48.68 -10.70 -14.51
N LEU A 92 -48.68 -10.05 -15.68
CA LEU A 92 -49.91 -9.73 -16.42
C LEU A 92 -50.65 -10.99 -16.89
N HIS A 93 -49.94 -12.09 -17.13
CA HIS A 93 -50.53 -13.40 -17.47
C HIS A 93 -50.92 -14.23 -16.23
N GLY A 94 -50.90 -13.63 -15.03
CA GLY A 94 -51.32 -14.30 -13.79
C GLY A 94 -50.35 -15.36 -13.27
N LEU A 95 -49.13 -15.44 -13.83
CA LEU A 95 -48.14 -16.43 -13.43
C LEU A 95 -47.32 -15.93 -12.23
N GLN A 96 -47.24 -16.75 -11.18
CA GLN A 96 -46.44 -16.47 -9.99
C GLN A 96 -45.17 -17.35 -9.98
N PRO A 97 -44.01 -16.82 -9.57
CA PRO A 97 -42.79 -17.60 -9.54
C PRO A 97 -42.84 -18.65 -8.44
N ASN A 98 -42.54 -19.91 -8.80
CA ASN A 98 -42.19 -20.93 -7.83
C ASN A 98 -40.74 -20.73 -7.33
N ALA A 99 -40.29 -21.50 -6.33
CA ALA A 99 -38.96 -21.32 -5.75
C ALA A 99 -37.81 -21.43 -6.77
N PHE A 100 -37.92 -22.31 -7.77
CA PHE A 100 -36.92 -22.48 -8.81
C PHE A 100 -36.82 -21.25 -9.72
N LEU A 101 -37.96 -20.76 -10.24
CA LEU A 101 -38.01 -19.56 -11.07
C LEU A 101 -37.60 -18.32 -10.25
N GLY A 102 -38.07 -18.22 -9.02
CA GLY A 102 -37.71 -17.19 -8.07
C GLY A 102 -36.19 -17.07 -7.86
N ALA A 103 -35.49 -18.20 -7.72
CA ALA A 103 -34.03 -18.22 -7.58
C ALA A 103 -33.33 -17.57 -8.79
N LYS A 104 -33.81 -17.85 -10.01
CA LYS A 104 -33.28 -17.25 -11.24
C LYS A 104 -33.59 -15.76 -11.34
N MET A 105 -34.79 -15.35 -10.96
CA MET A 105 -35.17 -13.94 -10.91
C MET A 105 -34.36 -13.15 -9.89
N VAL A 106 -34.18 -13.67 -8.68
CA VAL A 106 -33.33 -13.08 -7.62
C VAL A 106 -31.91 -12.89 -8.14
N ALA A 107 -31.31 -13.91 -8.76
CA ALA A 107 -29.96 -13.82 -9.32
C ALA A 107 -29.86 -12.75 -10.42
N MET A 108 -30.84 -12.68 -11.33
CA MET A 108 -30.90 -11.66 -12.39
C MET A 108 -30.96 -10.25 -11.82
N TYR A 109 -31.91 -9.98 -10.91
CA TYR A 109 -32.08 -8.66 -10.29
C TYR A 109 -30.84 -8.25 -9.49
N ALA A 110 -30.32 -9.14 -8.64
CA ALA A 110 -29.15 -8.86 -7.83
C ALA A 110 -27.88 -8.63 -8.66
N SER A 111 -27.68 -9.38 -9.73
CA SER A 111 -26.54 -9.18 -10.64
C SER A 111 -26.64 -7.90 -11.49
N SER A 112 -27.84 -7.33 -11.59
CA SER A 112 -28.11 -6.06 -12.28
C SER A 112 -28.16 -4.86 -11.33
N GLY A 113 -27.82 -5.04 -10.05
CA GLY A 113 -27.79 -3.99 -9.03
C GLY A 113 -29.13 -3.63 -8.39
N ASP A 114 -30.23 -4.28 -8.76
CA ASP A 114 -31.57 -4.05 -8.20
C ASP A 114 -31.88 -5.06 -7.08
N LEU A 115 -31.27 -4.86 -5.91
CA LEU A 115 -31.44 -5.75 -4.78
C LEU A 115 -32.85 -5.69 -4.18
N GLU A 116 -33.55 -4.56 -4.29
CA GLU A 116 -34.89 -4.38 -3.74
C GLU A 116 -35.92 -5.26 -4.46
N SER A 117 -35.88 -5.28 -5.80
CA SER A 117 -36.71 -6.19 -6.59
C SER A 117 -36.38 -7.66 -6.30
N ALA A 118 -35.10 -7.99 -6.12
CA ALA A 118 -34.68 -9.34 -5.76
C ALA A 118 -35.29 -9.78 -4.42
N VAL A 119 -35.22 -8.93 -3.39
CA VAL A 119 -35.81 -9.19 -2.08
C VAL A 119 -37.34 -9.30 -2.16
N THR A 120 -37.98 -8.44 -2.96
CA THR A 120 -39.43 -8.49 -3.17
C THR A 120 -39.87 -9.81 -3.77
N VAL A 121 -39.17 -10.31 -4.80
CA VAL A 121 -39.45 -11.62 -5.40
C VAL A 121 -39.24 -12.74 -4.39
N PHE A 122 -38.13 -12.69 -3.63
CA PHE A 122 -37.83 -13.69 -2.60
C PHE A 122 -38.94 -13.77 -1.54
N ARG A 123 -39.40 -12.62 -1.01
CA ARG A 123 -40.42 -12.57 0.05
C ARG A 123 -41.83 -12.98 -0.41
N LYS A 124 -42.14 -12.91 -1.70
CA LYS A 124 -43.45 -13.33 -2.25
C LYS A 124 -43.64 -14.85 -2.32
N ILE A 125 -42.56 -15.63 -2.27
CA ILE A 125 -42.59 -17.09 -2.43
C ILE A 125 -42.85 -17.74 -1.07
N LYS A 126 -43.97 -18.47 -0.95
CA LYS A 126 -44.43 -19.06 0.31
C LYS A 126 -43.73 -20.37 0.70
N ASP A 127 -43.19 -21.09 -0.28
CA ASP A 127 -42.52 -22.39 -0.07
C ASP A 127 -41.08 -22.33 -0.60
N PRO A 128 -40.15 -21.73 0.17
CA PRO A 128 -38.79 -21.49 -0.28
C PRO A 128 -37.92 -22.75 -0.22
N THR A 129 -37.03 -22.91 -1.18
CA THR A 129 -36.04 -24.01 -1.24
C THR A 129 -34.64 -23.52 -0.89
N SER A 130 -33.71 -24.44 -0.58
CA SER A 130 -32.29 -24.09 -0.39
C SER A 130 -31.70 -23.33 -1.58
N LEU A 131 -32.13 -23.65 -2.81
CA LEU A 131 -31.68 -22.94 -4.02
C LEU A 131 -32.08 -21.45 -4.03
N LEU A 132 -33.31 -21.14 -3.59
CA LEU A 132 -33.80 -19.78 -3.49
C LEU A 132 -33.04 -19.01 -2.40
N TYR A 133 -32.82 -19.64 -1.23
CA TYR A 133 -32.01 -19.06 -0.16
C TYR A 133 -30.55 -18.82 -0.60
N ASN A 134 -29.92 -19.77 -1.29
CA ASN A 134 -28.57 -19.61 -1.83
C ASN A 134 -28.47 -18.40 -2.78
N SER A 135 -29.51 -18.17 -3.58
CA SER A 135 -29.56 -17.04 -4.51
C SER A 135 -29.62 -15.70 -3.79
N ILE A 136 -30.43 -15.58 -2.73
CA ILE A 136 -30.54 -14.33 -1.95
C ILE A 136 -29.35 -14.11 -1.01
N ILE A 137 -28.77 -15.16 -0.42
CA ILE A 137 -27.53 -15.11 0.37
C ILE A 137 -26.39 -14.59 -0.49
N ARG A 138 -26.22 -15.16 -1.69
CA ARG A 138 -25.23 -14.70 -2.67
C ARG A 138 -25.47 -13.25 -3.09
N ALA A 139 -26.73 -12.86 -3.28
CA ALA A 139 -27.11 -11.48 -3.62
C ALA A 139 -26.65 -10.49 -2.53
N TYR A 140 -27.01 -10.73 -1.26
CA TYR A 140 -26.60 -9.86 -0.16
C TYR A 140 -25.08 -9.83 0.03
N THR A 141 -24.39 -10.97 -0.03
CA THR A 141 -22.93 -11.01 0.15
C THR A 141 -22.20 -10.25 -0.95
N ASN A 142 -22.61 -10.41 -2.22
CA ASN A 142 -21.96 -9.74 -3.34
C ASN A 142 -22.25 -8.23 -3.39
N ASN A 143 -23.39 -7.78 -2.84
CA ASN A 143 -23.74 -6.37 -2.74
C ASN A 143 -23.24 -5.72 -1.42
N GLY A 144 -22.42 -6.42 -0.63
CA GLY A 144 -21.76 -5.83 0.55
C GLY A 144 -22.63 -5.73 1.82
N TYR A 145 -23.63 -6.61 1.98
CA TYR A 145 -24.52 -6.63 3.16
C TYR A 145 -24.28 -7.87 4.04
N PRO A 146 -23.13 -8.00 4.74
CA PRO A 146 -22.75 -9.23 5.42
C PRO A 146 -23.69 -9.59 6.59
N LEU A 147 -24.17 -8.60 7.36
CA LEU A 147 -25.13 -8.86 8.45
C LEU A 147 -26.45 -9.41 7.93
N LYS A 148 -26.95 -8.89 6.80
CA LYS A 148 -28.17 -9.42 6.15
C LYS A 148 -27.98 -10.81 5.60
N THR A 149 -26.80 -11.14 5.09
CA THR A 149 -26.49 -12.52 4.70
C THR A 149 -26.62 -13.47 5.90
N ILE A 150 -26.08 -13.09 7.06
CA ILE A 150 -26.13 -13.89 8.29
C ILE A 150 -27.59 -14.03 8.77
N ASP A 151 -28.36 -12.94 8.78
CA ASP A 151 -29.80 -12.97 9.13
C ASP A 151 -30.59 -13.96 8.26
N ILE A 152 -30.39 -13.91 6.94
CA ILE A 152 -31.08 -14.77 5.98
C ILE A 152 -30.65 -16.24 6.14
N TYR A 153 -29.40 -16.50 6.49
CA TYR A 153 -28.94 -17.85 6.78
C TYR A 153 -29.55 -18.39 8.09
N HIS A 154 -29.71 -17.57 9.12
CA HIS A 154 -30.48 -17.95 10.32
C HIS A 154 -31.93 -18.27 9.98
N GLU A 155 -32.56 -17.47 9.12
CA GLU A 155 -33.93 -17.71 8.64
C GLU A 155 -34.03 -19.07 7.92
N MET A 156 -33.11 -19.35 6.98
CA MET A 156 -33.01 -20.63 6.28
C MET A 156 -32.92 -21.81 7.27
N HIS A 157 -32.07 -21.70 8.29
CA HIS A 157 -31.88 -22.74 9.29
C HIS A 157 -33.12 -22.91 10.19
N SER A 158 -33.84 -21.84 10.52
CA SER A 158 -35.09 -21.88 11.29
C SER A 158 -36.20 -22.66 10.59
N LEU A 159 -36.20 -22.65 9.25
CA LEU A 159 -37.08 -23.44 8.40
C LEU A 159 -36.60 -24.89 8.19
N ARG A 160 -35.54 -25.31 8.88
CA ARG A 160 -34.89 -26.63 8.75
C ARG A 160 -34.36 -26.92 7.35
N LEU A 161 -34.12 -25.89 6.54
CA LEU A 161 -33.43 -26.02 5.26
C LEU A 161 -31.93 -26.19 5.52
N LYS A 162 -31.30 -27.13 4.82
CA LYS A 162 -29.87 -27.41 4.97
C LYS A 162 -29.06 -26.52 4.05
N GLY A 163 -28.01 -25.91 4.62
CA GLY A 163 -26.97 -25.26 3.84
C GLY A 163 -26.13 -26.29 3.08
N ASP A 164 -25.61 -25.89 1.93
CA ASP A 164 -24.78 -26.70 1.05
C ASP A 164 -23.50 -25.95 0.65
N ASN A 165 -22.76 -26.50 -0.30
CA ASN A 165 -21.54 -25.92 -0.86
C ASN A 165 -21.77 -24.62 -1.64
N PHE A 166 -23.02 -24.23 -1.92
CA PHE A 166 -23.39 -22.91 -2.45
C PHE A 166 -23.89 -21.95 -1.37
N THR A 167 -24.11 -22.41 -0.13
CA THR A 167 -24.47 -21.59 1.03
C THR A 167 -23.23 -21.12 1.79
N PHE A 168 -22.46 -22.08 2.31
CA PHE A 168 -21.44 -21.82 3.33
C PHE A 168 -20.34 -20.85 2.91
N PRO A 169 -19.81 -20.89 1.66
CA PRO A 169 -18.82 -19.92 1.19
C PRO A 169 -19.23 -18.46 1.35
N PHE A 170 -20.49 -18.12 1.06
CA PHE A 170 -20.99 -16.75 1.14
C PHE A 170 -21.26 -16.33 2.59
N VAL A 171 -21.76 -17.26 3.42
CA VAL A 171 -21.96 -17.02 4.85
C VAL A 171 -20.62 -16.82 5.54
N LEU A 172 -19.64 -17.71 5.32
CA LEU A 172 -18.28 -17.61 5.85
C LEU A 172 -17.59 -16.32 5.43
N LYS A 173 -17.70 -15.93 4.14
CA LYS A 173 -17.20 -14.63 3.66
C LYS A 173 -17.86 -13.46 4.41
N SER A 174 -19.15 -13.57 4.72
CA SER A 174 -19.86 -12.54 5.47
C SER A 174 -19.42 -12.49 6.92
N CYS A 175 -19.27 -13.64 7.60
CA CYS A 175 -18.69 -13.75 8.94
C CYS A 175 -17.27 -13.17 8.99
N ALA A 176 -16.43 -13.46 7.98
CA ALA A 176 -15.09 -12.92 7.88
C ALA A 176 -15.07 -11.39 7.73
N ASN A 177 -16.02 -10.83 6.97
CA ASN A 177 -16.13 -9.38 6.79
C ASN A 177 -16.57 -8.65 8.07
N VAL A 178 -17.33 -9.30 8.95
CA VAL A 178 -17.76 -8.72 10.24
C VAL A 178 -16.93 -9.22 11.43
N LEU A 179 -15.92 -10.05 11.18
CA LEU A 179 -15.09 -10.72 12.19
C LEU A 179 -15.89 -11.52 13.23
N ASP A 180 -17.01 -12.13 12.83
CA ASP A 180 -17.84 -12.97 13.69
C ASP A 180 -17.29 -14.40 13.75
N VAL A 181 -16.40 -14.62 14.73
CA VAL A 181 -15.71 -15.90 14.92
C VAL A 181 -16.69 -17.01 15.28
N TRP A 182 -17.60 -16.74 16.22
CA TRP A 182 -18.56 -17.74 16.72
C TRP A 182 -19.46 -18.26 15.62
N MET A 183 -20.01 -17.36 14.79
CA MET A 183 -20.90 -17.76 13.70
C MET A 183 -20.14 -18.55 12.64
N GLY A 184 -18.91 -18.16 12.30
CA GLY A 184 -18.08 -18.91 11.35
C GLY A 184 -17.69 -20.30 11.86
N GLU A 185 -17.38 -20.47 13.15
CA GLU A 185 -17.16 -21.78 13.77
C GLU A 185 -18.44 -22.64 13.76
N CYS A 186 -19.61 -22.05 14.01
CA CYS A 186 -20.89 -22.75 13.90
C CYS A 186 -21.13 -23.24 12.46
N VAL A 187 -20.83 -22.41 11.47
CA VAL A 187 -20.93 -22.78 10.04
C VAL A 187 -19.93 -23.89 9.69
N HIS A 188 -18.69 -23.82 10.19
CA HIS A 188 -17.70 -24.87 10.02
C HIS A 188 -18.18 -26.21 10.64
N GLY A 189 -18.71 -26.19 11.86
CA GLY A 189 -19.27 -27.39 12.48
C GLY A 189 -20.42 -28.00 11.67
N GLN A 190 -21.28 -27.17 11.09
CA GLN A 190 -22.36 -27.63 10.21
C GLN A 190 -21.84 -28.21 8.89
N SER A 191 -20.83 -27.60 8.28
CA SER A 191 -20.24 -28.12 7.03
C SER A 191 -19.62 -29.50 7.24
N LEU A 192 -18.93 -29.73 8.36
CA LEU A 192 -18.42 -31.06 8.74
C LEU A 192 -19.57 -32.05 8.95
N ARG A 193 -20.64 -31.65 9.65
CA ARG A 193 -21.80 -32.50 9.90
C ARG A 193 -22.51 -32.92 8.60
N PHE A 194 -22.47 -32.09 7.57
CA PHE A 194 -23.09 -32.37 6.28
C PHE A 194 -22.17 -33.08 5.27
N GLY A 195 -20.95 -33.47 5.67
CA GLY A 195 -20.03 -34.20 4.80
C GLY A 195 -19.33 -33.33 3.75
N LEU A 196 -19.18 -32.03 4.02
CA LEU A 196 -18.55 -31.07 3.10
C LEU A 196 -17.10 -30.76 3.47
N GLU A 197 -16.48 -31.54 4.35
CA GLU A 197 -15.08 -31.39 4.76
C GLU A 197 -14.08 -31.58 3.62
N LEU A 198 -14.46 -32.31 2.57
CA LEU A 198 -13.65 -32.53 1.37
C LEU A 198 -14.00 -31.59 0.20
N ASP A 199 -15.02 -30.74 0.34
CA ASP A 199 -15.40 -29.80 -0.72
C ASP A 199 -14.37 -28.66 -0.80
N ALA A 200 -13.68 -28.56 -1.94
CA ALA A 200 -12.59 -27.61 -2.11
C ALA A 200 -13.04 -26.14 -2.01
N TYR A 201 -14.31 -25.83 -2.35
CA TYR A 201 -14.83 -24.47 -2.32
C TYR A 201 -15.22 -24.05 -0.90
N VAL A 202 -15.84 -24.96 -0.13
CA VAL A 202 -16.08 -24.79 1.30
C VAL A 202 -14.76 -24.69 2.06
N GLY A 203 -13.83 -25.61 1.83
CA GLY A 203 -12.50 -25.61 2.46
C GLY A 203 -11.71 -24.32 2.18
N THR A 204 -11.70 -23.84 0.94
CA THR A 204 -11.06 -22.55 0.59
C THR A 204 -11.71 -21.38 1.35
N SER A 205 -13.04 -21.38 1.47
CA SER A 205 -13.77 -20.31 2.16
C SER A 205 -13.58 -20.34 3.67
N LEU A 206 -13.43 -21.52 4.26
CA LEU A 206 -13.06 -21.70 5.66
C LEU A 206 -11.64 -21.16 5.94
N ILE A 207 -10.69 -21.44 5.05
CA ILE A 207 -9.33 -20.89 5.14
C ILE A 207 -9.35 -19.36 5.06
N ASP A 208 -10.05 -18.77 4.09
CA ASP A 208 -10.18 -17.30 3.97
C ASP A 208 -10.82 -16.69 5.24
N PHE A 209 -11.84 -17.36 5.79
CA PHE A 209 -12.45 -16.96 7.05
C PHE A 209 -11.45 -16.97 8.20
N TYR A 210 -10.81 -18.12 8.47
CA TYR A 210 -9.86 -18.26 9.57
C TYR A 210 -8.65 -17.31 9.45
N VAL A 211 -8.14 -17.11 8.23
CA VAL A 211 -7.08 -16.13 7.96
C VAL A 211 -7.53 -14.71 8.31
N LYS A 212 -8.74 -14.30 7.91
CA LYS A 212 -9.24 -12.94 8.16
C LYS A 212 -9.51 -12.64 9.63
N VAL A 213 -9.94 -13.65 10.40
CA VAL A 213 -10.14 -13.51 11.86
C VAL A 213 -8.84 -13.66 12.67
N GLY A 214 -7.71 -13.98 12.03
CA GLY A 214 -6.39 -14.11 12.67
C GLY A 214 -6.07 -15.51 13.20
N GLU A 215 -6.95 -16.50 13.02
CA GLU A 215 -6.79 -17.88 13.50
C GLU A 215 -6.02 -18.74 12.48
N LEU A 216 -4.77 -18.38 12.20
CA LEU A 216 -3.95 -19.08 11.20
C LEU A 216 -3.78 -20.58 11.51
N ARG A 217 -3.72 -20.98 12.78
CA ARG A 217 -3.58 -22.38 13.16
C ARG A 217 -4.74 -23.24 12.65
N ASP A 218 -5.97 -22.74 12.77
CA ASP A 218 -7.14 -23.46 12.29
C ASP A 218 -7.25 -23.41 10.77
N ALA A 219 -6.83 -22.32 10.13
CA ALA A 219 -6.70 -22.27 8.68
C ALA A 219 -5.76 -23.36 8.14
N ASN A 220 -4.61 -23.59 8.79
CA ASN A 220 -3.69 -24.67 8.41
C ASN A 220 -4.29 -26.06 8.63
N LYS A 221 -5.00 -26.29 9.74
CA LYS A 221 -5.67 -27.57 9.97
C LYS A 221 -6.67 -27.87 8.85
N VAL A 222 -7.49 -26.89 8.46
CA VAL A 222 -8.42 -27.04 7.34
C VAL A 222 -7.65 -27.37 6.07
N PHE A 223 -6.58 -26.64 5.78
CA PHE A 223 -5.74 -26.86 4.60
C PHE A 223 -5.06 -28.24 4.56
N ASP A 224 -4.61 -28.75 5.71
CA ASP A 224 -4.01 -30.07 5.84
C ASP A 224 -5.02 -31.19 5.59
N LEU A 225 -6.27 -30.99 5.98
CA LEU A 225 -7.37 -31.92 5.75
C LEU A 225 -7.89 -31.94 4.30
N MET A 226 -7.61 -30.90 3.50
CA MET A 226 -8.03 -30.85 2.10
C MET A 226 -7.27 -31.89 1.25
N THR A 227 -8.01 -32.77 0.59
CA THR A 227 -7.46 -33.76 -0.37
C THR A 227 -7.05 -33.12 -1.69
N VAL A 228 -7.81 -32.12 -2.15
CA VAL A 228 -7.52 -31.32 -3.35
C VAL A 228 -7.44 -29.86 -2.96
N ARG A 229 -6.24 -29.29 -3.03
CA ARG A 229 -5.99 -27.89 -2.67
C ARG A 229 -6.03 -27.01 -3.90
N ALA A 230 -7.04 -26.16 -3.99
CA ALA A 230 -7.14 -25.16 -5.04
C ALA A 230 -6.03 -24.11 -4.87
N VAL A 231 -5.52 -23.54 -5.97
CA VAL A 231 -4.50 -22.46 -5.92
C VAL A 231 -4.95 -21.29 -5.01
N SER A 232 -6.25 -21.02 -4.94
CA SER A 232 -6.84 -20.03 -4.04
C SER A 232 -6.63 -20.31 -2.56
N SER A 233 -6.62 -21.57 -2.11
CA SER A 233 -6.40 -21.89 -0.69
C SER A 233 -4.95 -21.66 -0.27
N TRP A 234 -3.99 -21.99 -1.14
CA TRP A 234 -2.58 -21.65 -0.96
C TRP A 234 -2.38 -20.13 -0.88
N ASN A 235 -2.96 -19.38 -1.82
CA ASN A 235 -2.83 -17.93 -1.87
C ASN A 235 -3.43 -17.25 -0.63
N ALA A 236 -4.54 -17.77 -0.09
CA ALA A 236 -5.16 -17.27 1.13
C ALA A 236 -4.23 -17.46 2.35
N LEU A 237 -3.63 -18.65 2.52
CA LEU A 237 -2.67 -18.89 3.59
C LEU A 237 -1.41 -18.03 3.45
N ILE A 238 -0.84 -17.94 2.25
CA ILE A 238 0.34 -17.09 1.98
C ILE A 238 0.06 -15.64 2.38
N ALA A 239 -1.08 -15.09 1.97
CA ALA A 239 -1.47 -13.72 2.33
C ALA A 239 -1.65 -13.57 3.85
N GLY A 240 -2.23 -14.57 4.52
CA GLY A 240 -2.39 -14.59 5.97
C GLY A 240 -1.06 -14.58 6.72
N TYR A 241 -0.16 -15.49 6.38
CA TYR A 241 1.16 -15.57 7.01
C TYR A 241 2.02 -14.33 6.74
N MET A 242 1.96 -13.78 5.52
CA MET A 242 2.64 -12.52 5.21
C MET A 242 2.09 -11.36 6.05
N LYS A 243 0.78 -11.30 6.28
CA LYS A 243 0.16 -10.25 7.11
C LYS A 243 0.61 -10.31 8.57
N GLU A 244 0.78 -11.51 9.13
CA GLU A 244 1.26 -11.71 10.51
C GLU A 244 2.80 -11.63 10.63
N GLY A 245 3.53 -11.42 9.53
CA GLY A 245 5.00 -11.33 9.52
C GLY A 245 5.73 -12.67 9.57
N GLU A 246 5.02 -13.79 9.47
CA GLU A 246 5.55 -15.15 9.43
C GLU A 246 6.08 -15.51 8.02
N ILE A 247 7.04 -14.72 7.55
CA ILE A 247 7.53 -14.71 6.16
C ILE A 247 8.04 -16.08 5.71
N ARG A 248 8.79 -16.79 6.57
CA ARG A 248 9.39 -18.10 6.22
C ARG A 248 8.33 -19.15 5.90
N VAL A 249 7.23 -19.18 6.65
CA VAL A 249 6.14 -20.14 6.41
C VAL A 249 5.43 -19.83 5.08
N ALA A 250 5.23 -18.55 4.77
CA ALA A 250 4.68 -18.13 3.48
C ALA A 250 5.60 -18.51 2.31
N GLU A 251 6.92 -18.38 2.47
CA GLU A 251 7.91 -18.82 1.48
C GLU A 251 7.87 -20.33 1.24
N ASP A 252 7.82 -21.13 2.30
CA ASP A 252 7.74 -22.58 2.21
C ASP A 252 6.45 -23.02 1.50
N LEU A 253 5.31 -22.40 1.84
CA LEU A 253 4.05 -22.61 1.14
C LEU A 253 4.15 -22.27 -0.34
N PHE A 254 4.71 -21.11 -0.67
CA PHE A 254 4.88 -20.67 -2.06
C PHE A 254 5.80 -21.62 -2.84
N ARG A 255 6.90 -22.08 -2.25
CA ARG A 255 7.82 -23.07 -2.83
C ARG A 255 7.15 -24.43 -3.03
N GLY A 256 6.26 -24.83 -2.11
CA GLY A 256 5.50 -26.07 -2.16
C GLY A 256 4.31 -26.09 -3.13
N MET A 257 3.92 -24.94 -3.72
CA MET A 257 2.80 -24.87 -4.66
C MET A 257 3.05 -25.69 -5.93
N PRO A 258 2.16 -26.63 -6.31
CA PRO A 258 2.30 -27.40 -7.55
C PRO A 258 2.19 -26.54 -8.81
N CYS A 259 1.38 -25.49 -8.75
CA CYS A 259 1.20 -24.51 -9.80
C CYS A 259 1.03 -23.12 -9.20
N ARG A 260 1.71 -22.12 -9.77
CA ARG A 260 1.66 -20.73 -9.33
C ARG A 260 0.98 -19.90 -10.41
N ASN A 261 -0.02 -19.13 -10.03
CA ASN A 261 -0.66 -18.19 -10.95
C ASN A 261 -0.28 -16.75 -10.57
N ILE A 262 -0.77 -15.77 -11.34
CA ILE A 262 -0.48 -14.35 -11.10
C ILE A 262 -0.82 -13.88 -9.69
N VAL A 263 -1.85 -14.46 -9.07
CA VAL A 263 -2.25 -14.12 -7.70
C VAL A 263 -1.21 -14.66 -6.70
N SER A 264 -0.67 -15.87 -6.91
CA SER A 264 0.38 -16.43 -6.06
C SER A 264 1.64 -15.53 -6.02
N TRP A 265 2.12 -15.12 -7.20
CA TRP A 265 3.26 -14.22 -7.33
C TRP A 265 2.98 -12.85 -6.72
N THR A 266 1.82 -12.27 -7.02
CA THR A 266 1.45 -10.94 -6.54
C THR A 266 1.27 -10.92 -5.01
N SER A 267 0.69 -11.96 -4.42
CA SER A 267 0.57 -12.09 -2.95
C SER A 267 1.94 -12.12 -2.26
N MET A 268 2.90 -12.86 -2.81
CA MET A 268 4.26 -12.89 -2.26
C MET A 268 4.97 -11.54 -2.39
N ILE A 269 4.94 -10.92 -3.57
CA ILE A 269 5.56 -9.60 -3.82
C ILE A 269 4.95 -8.54 -2.90
N SER A 270 3.62 -8.52 -2.78
CA SER A 270 2.91 -7.61 -1.88
C SER A 270 3.27 -7.87 -0.41
N GLY A 271 3.37 -9.15 -0.01
CA GLY A 271 3.73 -9.55 1.34
C GLY A 271 5.15 -9.09 1.73
N TYR A 272 6.14 -9.34 0.86
CA TYR A 272 7.50 -8.83 1.07
C TYR A 272 7.54 -7.31 1.19
N THR A 273 6.84 -6.61 0.30
CA THR A 273 6.79 -5.14 0.29
C THR A 273 6.19 -4.58 1.59
N GLN A 274 5.12 -5.21 2.11
CA GLN A 274 4.46 -4.80 3.36
C GLN A 274 5.32 -5.07 4.60
N ASN A 275 6.16 -6.11 4.56
CA ASN A 275 7.07 -6.47 5.64
C ASN A 275 8.43 -5.74 5.57
N GLY A 276 8.58 -4.75 4.68
CA GLY A 276 9.83 -3.99 4.54
C GLY A 276 10.97 -4.73 3.83
N LEU A 277 10.69 -5.89 3.25
CA LEU A 277 11.64 -6.74 2.50
C LEU A 277 11.65 -6.35 1.02
N ALA A 278 12.13 -5.13 0.75
CA ALA A 278 12.07 -4.53 -0.58
C ALA A 278 12.93 -5.28 -1.62
N GLU A 279 14.10 -5.80 -1.24
CA GLU A 279 15.00 -6.51 -2.16
C GLU A 279 14.42 -7.86 -2.57
N GLU A 280 13.81 -8.58 -1.64
CA GLU A 280 13.14 -9.85 -1.87
C GLU A 280 11.93 -9.67 -2.81
N ALA A 281 11.14 -8.62 -2.60
CA ALA A 281 10.03 -8.26 -3.49
C ALA A 281 10.51 -7.97 -4.92
N LEU A 282 11.59 -7.21 -5.06
CA LEU A 282 12.16 -6.85 -6.36
C LEU A 282 12.81 -8.03 -7.06
N SER A 283 13.52 -8.88 -6.32
CA SER A 283 14.13 -10.12 -6.83
C SER A 283 13.06 -11.08 -7.36
N LEU A 284 11.97 -11.26 -6.62
CA LEU A 284 10.87 -12.12 -7.04
C LEU A 284 10.13 -11.56 -8.27
N PHE A 285 10.02 -10.23 -8.37
CA PHE A 285 9.48 -9.57 -9.57
C PHE A 285 10.42 -9.74 -10.78
N ASP A 286 11.72 -9.60 -10.60
CA ASP A 286 12.73 -9.84 -11.64
C ASP A 286 12.67 -11.31 -12.13
N GLU A 287 12.42 -12.27 -11.24
CA GLU A 287 12.18 -13.67 -11.60
C GLU A 287 10.92 -13.83 -12.47
N MET A 288 9.82 -13.16 -12.10
CA MET A 288 8.57 -13.18 -12.85
C MET A 288 8.71 -12.55 -14.26
N LEU A 289 9.67 -11.63 -14.44
CA LEU A 289 9.95 -10.97 -15.72
C LEU A 289 10.78 -11.79 -16.69
N LYS A 290 11.47 -12.85 -16.26
CA LYS A 290 12.30 -13.68 -17.14
C LYS A 290 11.46 -14.26 -18.29
N GLU A 291 12.07 -14.45 -19.46
CA GLU A 291 11.37 -14.87 -20.68
C GLU A 291 10.68 -16.22 -20.53
N ASP A 292 11.35 -17.16 -19.85
CA ASP A 292 10.89 -18.52 -19.54
C ASP A 292 9.77 -18.61 -18.50
N SER A 293 9.46 -17.52 -17.78
CA SER A 293 8.32 -17.48 -16.87
C SER A 293 6.99 -17.56 -17.64
N GLU A 294 6.18 -18.56 -17.31
CA GLU A 294 4.82 -18.75 -17.86
C GLU A 294 3.84 -17.64 -17.42
N VAL A 295 4.14 -16.95 -16.31
CA VAL A 295 3.26 -15.93 -15.72
C VAL A 295 3.91 -14.57 -15.82
N LYS A 296 3.26 -13.63 -16.51
CA LYS A 296 3.75 -12.25 -16.67
C LYS A 296 3.03 -11.28 -15.72
N PRO A 297 3.72 -10.24 -15.21
CA PRO A 297 3.10 -9.23 -14.35
C PRO A 297 1.91 -8.52 -15.00
N ASN A 298 0.86 -8.27 -14.22
CA ASN A 298 -0.25 -7.40 -14.62
C ASN A 298 -0.22 -6.08 -13.84
N TRP A 299 -1.21 -5.22 -14.07
CA TRP A 299 -1.33 -3.93 -13.39
C TRP A 299 -1.33 -4.03 -11.86
N VAL A 300 -1.91 -5.09 -11.27
CA VAL A 300 -1.91 -5.32 -9.81
C VAL A 300 -0.50 -5.65 -9.33
N THR A 301 0.20 -6.56 -10.01
CA THR A 301 1.59 -6.91 -9.69
C THR A 301 2.51 -5.68 -9.74
N ILE A 302 2.35 -4.84 -10.77
CA ILE A 302 3.10 -3.59 -10.92
C ILE A 302 2.84 -2.65 -9.74
N MET A 303 1.56 -2.44 -9.39
CA MET A 303 1.21 -1.61 -8.24
C MET A 303 1.77 -2.15 -6.92
N SER A 304 1.85 -3.48 -6.76
CA SER A 304 2.40 -4.11 -5.55
C SER A 304 3.92 -3.97 -5.43
N VAL A 305 4.68 -3.94 -6.53
CA VAL A 305 6.16 -3.87 -6.49
C VAL A 305 6.70 -2.43 -6.42
N LEU A 306 6.00 -1.45 -6.99
CA LEU A 306 6.48 -0.04 -7.01
C LEU A 306 6.79 0.55 -5.63
N PRO A 307 6.03 0.26 -4.54
CA PRO A 307 6.40 0.70 -3.20
C PRO A 307 7.74 0.12 -2.71
N ALA A 308 8.12 -1.10 -3.13
CA ALA A 308 9.43 -1.66 -2.80
C ALA A 308 10.58 -0.85 -3.43
N CYS A 309 10.43 -0.39 -4.68
CA CYS A 309 11.38 0.57 -5.29
C CYS A 309 11.44 1.88 -4.49
N ALA A 310 10.28 2.38 -4.07
CA ALA A 310 10.17 3.64 -3.33
C ALA A 310 10.82 3.58 -1.93
N HIS A 311 10.73 2.43 -1.25
CA HIS A 311 11.33 2.21 0.08
C HIS A 311 12.84 2.00 0.01
N SER A 312 13.33 1.25 -0.98
CA SER A 312 14.77 1.05 -1.20
C SER A 312 15.46 2.23 -1.90
N ALA A 313 14.68 3.23 -2.34
CA ALA A 313 15.13 4.31 -3.22
C ALA A 313 15.79 3.79 -4.53
N SER A 314 15.33 2.62 -5.03
CA SER A 314 15.85 1.96 -6.24
C SER A 314 15.33 2.61 -7.52
N PHE A 315 15.93 3.74 -7.92
CA PHE A 315 15.48 4.55 -9.06
C PHE A 315 15.57 3.78 -10.38
N GLU A 316 16.65 3.03 -10.59
CA GLU A 316 16.90 2.32 -11.86
C GLU A 316 15.92 1.16 -12.07
N ARG A 317 15.62 0.41 -11.00
CA ARG A 317 14.58 -0.63 -11.05
C ARG A 317 13.20 -0.04 -11.29
N GLY A 318 12.86 1.07 -10.63
CA GLY A 318 11.62 1.79 -10.86
C GLY A 318 11.47 2.26 -12.32
N ARG A 319 12.56 2.72 -12.94
CA ARG A 319 12.58 3.08 -14.37
C ARG A 319 12.34 1.88 -15.28
N ARG A 320 13.00 0.74 -15.04
CA ARG A 320 12.76 -0.50 -15.81
C ARG A 320 11.32 -0.98 -15.70
N ILE A 321 10.70 -0.87 -14.51
CA ILE A 321 9.29 -1.18 -14.31
C ILE A 321 8.39 -0.22 -15.12
N ASN A 322 8.69 1.08 -15.15
CA ASN A 322 7.95 2.02 -15.98
C ASN A 322 8.10 1.74 -17.48
N GLU A 323 9.29 1.37 -17.95
CA GLU A 323 9.50 0.91 -19.33
C GLU A 323 8.68 -0.34 -19.66
N TYR A 324 8.62 -1.30 -18.72
CA TYR A 324 7.76 -2.47 -18.83
C TYR A 324 6.27 -2.07 -18.94
N VAL A 325 5.79 -1.16 -18.10
CA VAL A 325 4.42 -0.62 -18.12
C VAL A 325 4.06 -0.05 -19.49
N ASN A 326 4.94 0.76 -20.09
CA ASN A 326 4.72 1.32 -21.43
C ASN A 326 4.67 0.22 -22.50
N ARG A 327 5.51 -0.82 -22.38
CA ARG A 327 5.55 -1.93 -23.35
C ARG A 327 4.29 -2.79 -23.32
N ILE A 328 3.64 -2.94 -22.15
CA ILE A 328 2.42 -3.74 -22.00
C ILE A 328 1.12 -2.92 -22.15
N GLY A 329 1.21 -1.65 -22.56
CA GLY A 329 0.04 -0.81 -22.84
C GLY A 329 -0.68 -0.31 -21.57
N LEU A 330 0.03 -0.20 -20.44
CA LEU A 330 -0.52 0.27 -19.16
C LEU A 330 -0.19 1.73 -18.85
N GLU A 331 0.43 2.47 -19.77
CA GLU A 331 0.83 3.86 -19.59
C GLU A 331 -0.33 4.81 -19.36
N SER A 332 -1.53 4.48 -19.84
CA SER A 332 -2.74 5.30 -19.62
C SER A 332 -3.52 4.91 -18.37
N ASN A 333 -3.11 3.87 -17.63
CA ASN A 333 -3.85 3.41 -16.45
C ASN A 333 -3.64 4.38 -15.26
N PRO A 334 -4.69 5.06 -14.75
CA PRO A 334 -4.53 6.08 -13.71
C PRO A 334 -3.96 5.54 -12.40
N SER A 335 -4.30 4.30 -12.02
CA SER A 335 -3.82 3.66 -10.81
C SER A 335 -2.32 3.34 -10.89
N VAL A 336 -1.87 2.83 -12.03
CA VAL A 336 -0.44 2.58 -12.29
C VAL A 336 0.34 3.88 -12.33
N GLN A 337 -0.16 4.91 -13.03
CA GLN A 337 0.49 6.22 -13.05
C GLN A 337 0.58 6.82 -11.64
N THR A 338 -0.48 6.76 -10.83
CA THR A 338 -0.46 7.24 -9.44
C THR A 338 0.62 6.54 -8.60
N ALA A 339 0.76 5.22 -8.73
CA ALA A 339 1.82 4.46 -8.07
C ALA A 339 3.23 4.86 -8.57
N LEU A 340 3.38 5.13 -9.86
CA LEU A 340 4.63 5.61 -10.45
C LEU A 340 5.01 7.01 -9.95
N ILE A 341 4.05 7.93 -9.79
CA ILE A 341 4.28 9.26 -9.19
C ILE A 341 4.89 9.09 -7.80
N ALA A 342 4.26 8.27 -6.95
CA ALA A 342 4.74 8.02 -5.58
C ALA A 342 6.14 7.40 -5.57
N MET A 343 6.42 6.45 -6.46
CA MET A 343 7.72 5.83 -6.61
C MET A 343 8.79 6.83 -7.04
N TYR A 344 8.58 7.57 -8.12
CA TYR A 344 9.55 8.54 -8.62
C TYR A 344 9.81 9.68 -7.64
N ALA A 345 8.77 10.18 -6.96
CA ALA A 345 8.93 11.18 -5.90
C ALA A 345 9.82 10.64 -4.77
N LYS A 346 9.54 9.44 -4.25
CA LYS A 346 10.35 8.80 -3.19
C LYS A 346 11.75 8.36 -3.62
N CYS A 347 12.01 8.25 -4.92
CA CYS A 347 13.34 8.07 -5.51
C CYS A 347 14.04 9.40 -5.86
N GLY A 348 13.46 10.55 -5.51
CA GLY A 348 14.09 11.86 -5.72
C GLY A 348 14.00 12.42 -7.13
N SER A 349 13.08 11.94 -7.97
CA SER A 349 12.84 12.46 -9.33
C SER A 349 11.45 13.07 -9.45
N LEU A 350 11.34 14.34 -9.07
CA LEU A 350 10.08 15.09 -9.16
C LEU A 350 9.64 15.32 -10.61
N VAL A 351 10.61 15.43 -11.54
CA VAL A 351 10.34 15.59 -12.97
C VAL A 351 9.61 14.37 -13.53
N ASN A 352 10.09 13.14 -13.26
CA ASN A 352 9.42 11.93 -13.72
C ASN A 352 8.06 11.73 -13.04
N ALA A 353 7.96 12.07 -11.74
CA ALA A 353 6.69 12.07 -11.03
C ALA A 353 5.68 13.02 -11.71
N ARG A 354 6.10 14.23 -12.11
CA ARG A 354 5.26 15.18 -12.82
C ARG A 354 4.83 14.66 -14.20
N CYS A 355 5.77 14.08 -14.97
CA CYS A 355 5.46 13.45 -16.25
C CYS A 355 4.40 12.36 -16.12
N CYS A 356 4.46 11.52 -15.07
CA CYS A 356 3.44 10.51 -14.80
C CYS A 356 2.09 11.13 -14.45
N PHE A 357 2.07 12.22 -13.67
CA PHE A 357 0.85 12.96 -13.35
C PHE A 357 0.19 13.58 -14.59
N ASP A 358 0.98 14.15 -15.49
CA ASP A 358 0.49 14.79 -16.72
C ASP A 358 -0.03 13.77 -17.76
N ARG A 359 0.38 12.50 -17.66
CA ARG A 359 -0.16 11.42 -18.50
C ARG A 359 -1.57 10.98 -18.12
N ILE A 360 -2.02 11.26 -16.90
CA ILE A 360 -3.38 10.95 -16.47
C ILE A 360 -4.32 11.98 -17.10
N LEU A 361 -5.38 11.53 -17.76
CA LEU A 361 -6.39 12.43 -18.32
C LEU A 361 -7.05 13.25 -17.22
N GLU A 362 -7.39 14.52 -17.49
CA GLU A 362 -7.88 15.45 -16.47
C GLU A 362 -9.16 14.96 -15.77
N ASN A 363 -10.05 14.30 -16.51
CA ASN A 363 -11.28 13.68 -15.99
C ASN A 363 -11.06 12.37 -15.23
N GLU A 364 -9.86 11.78 -15.31
CA GLU A 364 -9.49 10.51 -14.66
C GLU A 364 -8.56 10.73 -13.45
N LYS A 365 -8.04 11.94 -13.25
CA LYS A 365 -7.25 12.32 -12.07
C LYS A 365 -8.12 12.28 -10.82
N ASN A 366 -8.07 11.14 -10.13
CA ASN A 366 -8.75 10.96 -8.86
C ASN A 366 -8.03 11.70 -7.71
N LEU A 367 -8.71 11.77 -6.57
CA LEU A 367 -8.18 12.35 -5.32
C LEU A 367 -6.78 11.85 -4.94
N CYS A 368 -6.50 10.55 -5.15
CA CYS A 368 -5.23 9.92 -4.82
C CYS A 368 -4.07 10.48 -5.66
N ALA A 369 -4.28 10.68 -6.96
CA ALA A 369 -3.27 11.27 -7.86
C ALA A 369 -2.90 12.70 -7.42
N TRP A 370 -3.91 13.53 -7.13
CA TRP A 370 -3.72 14.90 -6.63
C TRP A 370 -2.99 14.92 -5.29
N ASN A 371 -3.44 14.13 -4.32
CA ASN A 371 -2.81 14.03 -3.00
C ASN A 371 -1.34 13.58 -3.08
N THR A 372 -1.06 12.63 -3.97
CA THR A 372 0.31 12.13 -4.19
C THR A 372 1.21 13.24 -4.74
N MET A 373 0.74 14.03 -5.71
CA MET A 373 1.52 15.13 -6.29
C MET A 373 1.71 16.30 -5.31
N ILE A 374 0.66 16.70 -4.57
CA ILE A 374 0.72 17.74 -3.53
C ILE A 374 1.78 17.38 -2.47
N THR A 375 1.76 16.12 -2.02
CA THR A 375 2.71 15.59 -1.03
C THR A 375 4.12 15.50 -1.61
N ALA A 376 4.27 15.11 -2.89
CA ALA A 376 5.58 15.08 -3.55
C ALA A 376 6.21 16.48 -3.62
N TYR A 377 5.46 17.51 -3.99
CA TYR A 377 5.95 18.89 -3.98
C TYR A 377 6.36 19.33 -2.56
N ALA A 378 5.55 18.99 -1.55
CA ALA A 378 5.84 19.29 -0.15
C ALA A 378 7.14 18.64 0.35
N SER A 379 7.35 17.36 0.05
CA SER A 379 8.57 16.64 0.47
C SER A 379 9.82 17.05 -0.33
N HIS A 380 9.69 17.79 -1.43
CA HIS A 380 10.80 18.30 -2.23
C HIS A 380 11.13 19.79 -1.98
N GLY A 381 10.45 20.43 -1.02
CA GLY A 381 10.65 21.84 -0.67
C GLY A 381 9.95 22.83 -1.63
N GLN A 382 9.07 22.35 -2.51
CA GLN A 382 8.35 23.18 -3.48
C GLN A 382 6.94 23.54 -2.99
N GLY A 383 6.84 24.23 -1.85
CA GLY A 383 5.56 24.54 -1.19
C GLY A 383 4.60 25.38 -2.05
N LEU A 384 5.10 26.30 -2.87
CA LEU A 384 4.25 27.07 -3.80
C LEU A 384 3.59 26.17 -4.85
N GLU A 385 4.33 25.22 -5.43
CA GLU A 385 3.77 24.24 -6.37
C GLU A 385 2.74 23.32 -5.70
N SER A 386 2.95 22.98 -4.43
CA SER A 386 1.97 22.24 -3.61
C SER A 386 0.64 23.02 -3.49
N VAL A 387 0.71 24.32 -3.19
CA VAL A 387 -0.46 25.21 -3.12
C VAL A 387 -1.13 25.36 -4.49
N LEU A 388 -0.37 25.58 -5.56
CA LEU A 388 -0.91 25.69 -6.92
C LEU A 388 -1.61 24.41 -7.36
N THR A 389 -1.04 23.24 -7.03
CA THR A 389 -1.62 21.93 -7.33
C THR A 389 -2.92 21.71 -6.58
N PHE A 390 -3.01 22.12 -5.31
CA PHE A 390 -4.27 22.10 -4.55
C PHE A 390 -5.34 23.00 -5.20
N GLU A 391 -4.99 24.21 -5.59
CA GLU A 391 -5.94 25.12 -6.24
C GLU A 391 -6.40 24.58 -7.61
N ASN A 392 -5.52 23.89 -8.35
CA ASN A 392 -5.88 23.20 -9.59
C ASN A 392 -6.86 22.04 -9.34
N MET A 393 -6.62 21.24 -8.30
CA MET A 393 -7.50 20.14 -7.88
C MET A 393 -8.92 20.64 -7.57
N VAL A 394 -9.03 21.74 -6.81
CA VAL A 394 -10.33 22.36 -6.48
C VAL A 394 -11.01 22.90 -7.74
N ARG A 395 -10.25 23.52 -8.66
CA ARG A 395 -10.77 24.00 -9.95
C ARG A 395 -11.23 22.87 -10.88
N ALA A 396 -10.62 21.69 -10.79
CA ALA A 396 -11.04 20.48 -11.48
C ALA A 396 -12.30 19.83 -10.86
N GLY A 397 -12.85 20.39 -9.77
CA GLY A 397 -14.05 19.89 -9.09
C GLY A 397 -13.79 18.70 -8.17
N VAL A 398 -12.51 18.38 -7.87
CA VAL A 398 -12.16 17.31 -6.94
C VAL A 398 -12.15 17.88 -5.52
N TYR A 399 -12.93 17.27 -4.63
CA TYR A 399 -13.08 17.76 -3.27
C TYR A 399 -11.95 17.27 -2.35
N PRO A 400 -11.30 18.15 -1.58
CA PRO A 400 -10.18 17.79 -0.71
C PRO A 400 -10.62 17.01 0.52
N ASP A 401 -9.75 16.10 0.98
CA ASP A 401 -9.93 15.33 2.20
C ASP A 401 -8.86 15.66 3.25
N ALA A 402 -8.88 14.94 4.38
CA ALA A 402 -7.86 15.11 5.42
C ALA A 402 -6.43 14.89 4.87
N ILE A 403 -6.22 13.88 4.02
CA ILE A 403 -4.90 13.59 3.46
C ILE A 403 -4.42 14.74 2.58
N THR A 404 -5.32 15.36 1.79
CA THR A 404 -5.00 16.55 0.98
C THR A 404 -4.44 17.67 1.85
N PHE A 405 -5.09 17.97 2.97
CA PHE A 405 -4.68 19.03 3.88
C PHE A 405 -3.38 18.71 4.64
N THR A 406 -3.15 17.46 5.04
CA THR A 406 -1.85 17.04 5.61
C THR A 406 -0.71 17.35 4.62
N GLY A 407 -0.88 16.98 3.34
CA GLY A 407 0.11 17.27 2.29
C GLY A 407 0.32 18.77 2.06
N LEU A 408 -0.77 19.53 1.93
CA LEU A 408 -0.74 20.97 1.70
C LEU A 408 -0.09 21.73 2.86
N LEU A 409 -0.49 21.44 4.10
CA LEU A 409 0.05 22.09 5.30
C LEU A 409 1.53 21.74 5.50
N SER A 410 1.94 20.52 5.20
CA SER A 410 3.35 20.11 5.20
C SER A 410 4.14 20.87 4.14
N GLY A 411 3.58 21.10 2.95
CA GLY A 411 4.19 21.94 1.92
C GLY A 411 4.37 23.38 2.36
N CYS A 412 3.35 23.97 3.00
CA CYS A 412 3.45 25.30 3.61
C CYS A 412 4.52 25.33 4.71
N SER A 413 4.56 24.31 5.58
CA SER A 413 5.55 24.18 6.65
C SER A 413 6.97 24.13 6.10
N HIS A 414 7.21 23.33 5.07
CA HIS A 414 8.55 23.11 4.51
C HIS A 414 9.09 24.30 3.71
N SER A 415 8.23 25.23 3.28
CA SER A 415 8.61 26.43 2.54
C SER A 415 8.34 27.73 3.30
N GLY A 416 7.97 27.68 4.58
CA GLY A 416 7.74 28.86 5.42
C GLY A 416 6.54 29.71 5.02
N LEU A 417 5.55 29.12 4.33
CA LEU A 417 4.35 29.83 3.87
C LEU A 417 3.30 29.94 4.99
N VAL A 418 3.65 30.65 6.07
CA VAL A 418 2.86 30.67 7.32
C VAL A 418 1.43 31.15 7.11
N GLU A 419 1.25 32.26 6.40
CA GLU A 419 -0.07 32.84 6.16
C GLU A 419 -0.97 31.93 5.31
N PHE A 420 -0.41 31.28 4.29
CA PHE A 420 -1.15 30.29 3.50
C PHE A 420 -1.53 29.08 4.35
N GLY A 421 -0.60 28.53 5.13
CA GLY A 421 -0.88 27.38 5.99
C GLY A 421 -1.99 27.64 7.01
N LEU A 422 -1.95 28.78 7.71
CA LEU A 422 -3.00 29.16 8.65
C LEU A 422 -4.35 29.42 7.96
N ARG A 423 -4.34 30.07 6.80
CA ARG A 423 -5.56 30.28 5.99
C ARG A 423 -6.19 28.95 5.58
N TYR A 424 -5.41 28.02 5.06
CA TYR A 424 -5.94 26.72 4.62
C TYR A 424 -6.42 25.87 5.78
N PHE A 425 -5.69 25.86 6.91
CA PHE A 425 -6.13 25.18 8.13
C PHE A 425 -7.51 25.67 8.60
N ASN A 426 -7.72 26.99 8.64
CA ASN A 426 -9.04 27.55 8.99
C ASN A 426 -10.12 27.23 7.94
N SER A 427 -9.75 27.13 6.67
CA SER A 427 -10.67 26.77 5.58
C SER A 427 -11.13 25.32 5.62
N MET A 428 -10.40 24.42 6.30
CA MET A 428 -10.72 22.98 6.35
C MET A 428 -12.14 22.74 6.84
N GLN A 429 -12.46 23.26 8.02
CA GLN A 429 -13.79 23.11 8.61
C GLN A 429 -14.80 24.07 7.97
N THR A 430 -14.42 25.34 7.79
CA THR A 430 -15.36 26.39 7.39
C THR A 430 -15.82 26.32 5.92
N LYS A 431 -14.93 25.91 5.00
CA LYS A 431 -15.20 25.84 3.57
C LYS A 431 -15.36 24.40 3.09
N TYR A 432 -14.55 23.49 3.60
CA TYR A 432 -14.49 22.13 3.08
C TYR A 432 -15.16 21.08 3.98
N SER A 433 -15.66 21.45 5.17
CA SER A 433 -16.27 20.51 6.12
C SER A 433 -15.36 19.31 6.47
N VAL A 434 -14.04 19.54 6.47
CA VAL A 434 -13.03 18.55 6.85
C VAL A 434 -12.59 18.82 8.28
N GLU A 435 -12.85 17.87 9.18
CA GLU A 435 -12.46 17.97 10.59
C GLU A 435 -10.93 17.85 10.76
N PRO A 436 -10.29 18.78 11.50
CA PRO A 436 -8.87 18.70 11.81
C PRO A 436 -8.50 17.45 12.63
N ARG A 437 -7.53 16.66 12.14
CA ARG A 437 -6.93 15.51 12.81
C ARG A 437 -5.56 15.88 13.39
N HIS A 438 -5.00 14.97 14.18
CA HIS A 438 -3.70 15.10 14.81
C HIS A 438 -2.59 15.58 13.85
N GLU A 439 -2.53 15.00 12.65
CA GLU A 439 -1.56 15.34 11.60
C GLU A 439 -1.64 16.82 11.18
N HIS A 440 -2.85 17.38 11.05
CA HIS A 440 -3.01 18.79 10.66
C HIS A 440 -2.51 19.73 11.77
N TYR A 441 -2.81 19.42 13.03
CA TYR A 441 -2.29 20.19 14.16
C TYR A 441 -0.77 20.10 14.24
N ALA A 442 -0.19 18.92 14.01
CA ALA A 442 1.25 18.72 13.94
C ALA A 442 1.89 19.56 12.82
N SER A 443 1.31 19.58 11.62
CA SER A 443 1.80 20.41 10.52
C SER A 443 1.72 21.91 10.81
N VAL A 444 0.67 22.39 11.50
CA VAL A 444 0.56 23.81 11.89
C VAL A 444 1.57 24.19 12.97
N VAL A 445 1.78 23.32 13.96
CA VAL A 445 2.82 23.54 14.98
C VAL A 445 4.20 23.55 14.35
N ASP A 446 4.49 22.60 13.45
CA ASP A 446 5.75 22.56 12.68
C ASP A 446 5.94 23.85 11.85
N LEU A 447 4.88 24.33 11.19
CA LEU A 447 4.88 25.57 10.42
C LEU A 447 5.24 26.79 11.29
N LEU A 448 4.56 26.97 12.42
CA LEU A 448 4.80 28.09 13.35
C LEU A 448 6.19 27.98 14.00
N ALA A 449 6.57 26.78 14.39
CA ALA A 449 7.82 26.51 15.08
C ALA A 449 9.03 26.78 14.17
N ARG A 450 9.01 26.30 12.92
CA ARG A 450 10.06 26.59 11.93
C ARG A 450 10.16 28.07 11.57
N ALA A 451 9.05 28.80 11.64
CA ALA A 451 9.01 30.24 11.42
C ALA A 451 9.57 31.05 12.61
N GLY A 452 9.97 30.38 13.70
CA GLY A 452 10.45 31.04 14.92
C GLY A 452 9.34 31.59 15.82
N ARG A 453 8.05 31.39 15.47
CA ARG A 453 6.88 31.85 16.23
C ARG A 453 6.58 30.90 17.41
N LEU A 454 7.58 30.60 18.22
CA LEU A 454 7.50 29.56 19.27
C LEU A 454 6.45 29.84 20.35
N ALA A 455 6.27 31.11 20.72
CA ALA A 455 5.25 31.49 21.70
C ALA A 455 3.84 31.20 21.18
N GLU A 456 3.58 31.49 19.90
CA GLU A 456 2.31 31.19 19.24
C GLU A 456 2.12 29.68 19.05
N ALA A 457 3.18 28.94 18.69
CA ALA A 457 3.13 27.49 18.61
C ALA A 457 2.77 26.86 19.97
N LYS A 458 3.41 27.31 21.06
CA LYS A 458 3.10 26.87 22.44
C LYS A 458 1.65 27.19 22.83
N GLU A 459 1.16 28.37 22.48
CA GLU A 459 -0.23 28.75 22.77
C GLU A 459 -1.24 27.99 21.91
N PHE A 460 -0.90 27.70 20.65
CA PHE A 460 -1.72 26.88 19.76
C PHE A 460 -1.86 25.45 20.29
N ILE A 461 -0.78 24.85 20.81
CA ILE A 461 -0.81 23.49 21.41
C ILE A 461 -1.83 23.41 22.56
N LYS A 462 -1.94 24.44 23.40
CA LYS A 462 -2.92 24.47 24.49
C LYS A 462 -4.37 24.51 24.01
N LYS A 463 -4.61 24.98 22.78
CA LYS A 463 -5.95 25.08 22.18
C LYS A 463 -6.36 23.81 21.42
N ILE A 464 -5.47 22.82 21.31
CA ILE A 464 -5.77 21.57 20.61
C ILE A 464 -6.85 20.80 21.41
N PRO A 465 -7.96 20.37 20.79
CA PRO A 465 -9.08 19.72 21.47
C PRO A 465 -8.80 18.24 21.86
N MET A 466 -7.55 17.78 21.73
CA MET A 466 -7.11 16.42 21.95
C MET A 466 -5.69 16.40 22.54
N GLN A 467 -5.28 15.26 23.11
CA GLN A 467 -3.93 15.10 23.66
C GLN A 467 -2.86 15.25 22.56
N PRO A 468 -1.92 16.20 22.69
CA PRO A 468 -0.85 16.36 21.72
C PRO A 468 0.07 15.14 21.74
N GLY A 469 0.43 14.65 20.54
CA GLY A 469 1.26 13.45 20.38
C GLY A 469 2.70 13.77 20.04
N PRO A 470 3.53 12.74 19.79
CA PRO A 470 4.98 12.89 19.63
C PRO A 470 5.38 13.82 18.48
N SER A 471 4.66 13.80 17.36
CA SER A 471 4.96 14.65 16.19
C SER A 471 4.87 16.14 16.50
N ILE A 472 3.89 16.57 17.31
CA ILE A 472 3.67 17.96 17.72
C ILE A 472 4.83 18.45 18.60
N TRP A 473 5.15 17.68 19.65
CA TRP A 473 6.23 18.02 20.57
C TRP A 473 7.60 17.91 19.93
N GLY A 474 7.80 16.92 19.04
CA GLY A 474 9.03 16.74 18.27
C GLY A 474 9.31 17.92 17.34
N ALA A 475 8.28 18.42 16.65
CA ALA A 475 8.39 19.62 15.81
C ALA A 475 8.78 20.86 16.64
N LEU A 476 8.15 21.04 17.80
CA LEU A 476 8.46 22.15 18.71
C LEU A 476 9.90 22.05 19.26
N LEU A 477 10.33 20.87 19.71
CA LEU A 477 11.67 20.62 20.21
C LEU A 477 12.72 20.89 19.13
N ALA A 478 12.52 20.38 17.91
CA ALA A 478 13.45 20.59 16.80
C ALA A 478 13.63 22.08 16.46
N ALA A 479 12.55 22.86 16.46
CA ALA A 479 12.62 24.30 16.20
C ALA A 479 13.35 25.08 17.31
N CYS A 480 13.22 24.66 18.58
CA CYS A 480 13.86 25.33 19.71
C CYS A 480 15.40 25.33 19.61
N ARG A 481 15.99 24.38 18.89
CA ARG A 481 17.43 24.35 18.61
C ARG A 481 17.86 25.58 17.82
N LYS A 482 17.12 25.89 16.74
CA LYS A 482 17.42 27.02 15.85
C LYS A 482 17.23 28.36 16.55
N SER A 483 16.21 28.49 17.39
CA SER A 483 15.91 29.71 18.12
C SER A 483 16.63 29.83 19.47
N ARG A 484 17.42 28.82 19.87
CA ARG A 484 18.11 28.71 21.18
C ARG A 484 17.21 28.95 22.39
N ASN A 485 15.96 28.49 22.33
CA ASN A 485 15.00 28.63 23.44
C ASN A 485 14.97 27.37 24.30
N LEU A 486 15.80 27.34 25.35
CA LEU A 486 15.92 26.17 26.23
C LEU A 486 14.65 25.91 27.07
N GLU A 487 13.92 26.95 27.48
CA GLU A 487 12.73 26.79 28.33
C GLU A 487 11.64 25.98 27.61
N ILE A 488 11.33 26.34 26.36
CA ILE A 488 10.34 25.61 25.55
C ILE A 488 10.87 24.24 25.15
N ALA A 489 12.18 24.10 24.89
CA ALA A 489 12.81 22.83 24.58
C ALA A 489 12.67 21.81 25.73
N GLU A 490 12.97 22.21 26.96
CA GLU A 490 12.85 21.32 28.12
C GLU A 490 11.42 20.87 28.36
N MET A 491 10.46 21.77 28.15
CA MET A 491 9.04 21.45 28.26
C MET A 491 8.62 20.42 27.20
N ALA A 492 8.96 20.64 25.93
CA ALA A 492 8.64 19.70 24.86
C ALA A 492 9.34 18.33 25.05
N ALA A 493 10.59 18.32 25.52
CA ALA A 493 11.34 17.10 25.76
C ALA A 493 10.76 16.27 26.92
N LYS A 494 10.28 16.91 28.00
CA LYS A 494 9.62 16.21 29.12
C LYS A 494 8.39 15.44 28.64
N GLU A 495 7.56 16.05 27.80
CA GLU A 495 6.40 15.39 27.19
C GLU A 495 6.82 14.24 26.28
N LEU A 496 7.85 14.44 25.45
CA LEU A 496 8.39 13.39 24.57
C LEU A 496 8.97 12.19 25.31
N PHE A 497 9.60 12.39 26.47
CA PHE A 497 10.13 11.27 27.27
C PHE A 497 9.02 10.42 27.90
N VAL A 498 7.83 10.98 28.08
CA VAL A 498 6.65 10.22 28.52
C VAL A 498 6.00 9.49 27.34
N LEU A 499 5.88 10.16 26.19
CA LEU A 499 5.21 9.60 25.01
C LEU A 499 6.06 8.59 24.25
N GLU A 500 7.37 8.80 24.16
CA GLU A 500 8.33 7.97 23.42
C GLU A 500 9.64 7.75 24.20
N PRO A 501 9.59 7.02 25.33
CA PRO A 501 10.77 6.82 26.19
C PRO A 501 11.92 6.09 25.47
N GLU A 502 11.62 5.26 24.47
CA GLU A 502 12.65 4.50 23.74
C GLU A 502 13.31 5.31 22.61
N ASN A 503 12.78 6.49 22.26
CA ASN A 503 13.27 7.27 21.13
C ASN A 503 14.53 8.08 21.48
N SER A 504 15.70 7.48 21.22
CA SER A 504 17.02 8.10 21.46
C SER A 504 17.19 9.49 20.83
N CYS A 505 16.48 9.80 19.73
CA CYS A 505 16.62 11.08 19.03
C CYS A 505 16.19 12.26 19.89
N ASN A 506 15.12 12.11 20.69
CA ASN A 506 14.60 13.17 21.55
C ASN A 506 15.61 13.57 22.62
N TYR A 507 16.26 12.57 23.23
CA TYR A 507 17.32 12.78 24.20
C TYR A 507 18.55 13.41 23.55
N ILE A 508 19.01 12.87 22.42
CA ILE A 508 20.19 13.40 21.72
C ILE A 508 19.96 14.86 21.31
N LEU A 509 18.76 15.21 20.84
CA LEU A 509 18.42 16.58 20.45
C LEU A 509 18.48 17.56 21.64
N LEU A 510 17.93 17.21 22.80
CA LEU A 510 18.05 18.05 24.00
C LEU A 510 19.50 18.11 24.53
N SER A 511 20.20 16.97 24.53
CA SER A 511 21.62 16.90 24.91
C SER A 511 22.48 17.84 24.06
N ASN A 512 22.21 17.87 22.74
CA ASN A 512 22.87 18.75 21.81
C ASN A 512 22.62 20.23 22.13
N MET A 513 21.39 20.61 22.50
CA MET A 513 21.07 21.99 22.91
C MET A 513 21.78 22.38 24.22
N TYR A 514 21.87 21.47 25.20
CA TYR A 514 22.64 21.72 26.42
C TYR A 514 24.13 21.90 26.14
N ALA A 515 24.69 21.09 25.23
CA ALA A 515 26.08 21.24 24.80
C ALA A 515 26.32 22.59 24.10
N GLU A 516 25.42 23.00 23.20
CA GLU A 516 25.47 24.33 22.53
C GLU A 516 25.39 25.50 23.55
N ALA A 517 24.74 25.29 24.69
CA ALA A 517 24.64 26.26 25.78
C ALA A 517 25.77 26.14 26.83
N GLY A 518 26.74 25.22 26.65
CA GLY A 518 27.83 24.98 27.60
C GLY A 518 27.42 24.29 28.91
N MET A 519 26.22 23.73 28.98
CA MET A 519 25.64 23.09 30.18
C MET A 519 26.05 21.61 30.30
N TRP A 520 27.35 21.34 30.37
CA TRP A 520 27.90 19.97 30.36
C TRP A 520 27.39 19.04 31.47
N LYS A 521 27.08 19.59 32.65
CA LYS A 521 26.48 18.80 33.75
C LYS A 521 25.13 18.19 33.35
N GLU A 522 24.30 18.92 32.60
CA GLU A 522 23.00 18.41 32.15
C GLU A 522 23.18 17.41 30.99
N VAL A 523 24.18 17.62 30.12
CA VAL A 523 24.59 16.65 29.10
C VAL A 523 24.95 15.30 29.73
N ASP A 524 25.76 15.31 30.78
CA ASP A 524 26.20 14.09 31.47
C ASP A 524 25.03 13.38 32.16
N LYS A 525 24.12 14.12 32.81
CA LYS A 525 22.89 13.55 33.38
C LYS A 525 22.04 12.86 32.31
N LEU A 526 21.87 13.49 31.14
CA LEU A 526 21.06 12.93 30.07
C LEU A 526 21.70 11.69 29.43
N ARG A 527 23.04 11.70 29.27
CA ARG A 527 23.81 10.53 28.79
C ARG A 527 23.77 9.37 29.78
N ALA A 528 23.85 9.67 31.08
CA ALA A 528 23.70 8.67 32.13
C ALA A 528 22.31 8.02 32.07
N ARG A 529 21.26 8.83 31.89
CA ARG A 529 19.89 8.35 31.72
C ARG A 529 19.72 7.42 30.51
N LEU A 530 20.21 7.84 29.33
CA LEU A 530 20.22 7.02 28.12
C LEU A 530 20.89 5.66 28.34
N LYS A 531 22.01 5.63 29.07
CA LYS A 531 22.74 4.40 29.38
C LYS A 531 21.99 3.50 30.37
N CYS A 532 21.39 4.08 31.42
CA CYS A 532 20.59 3.34 32.40
C CYS A 532 19.33 2.74 31.79
N GLU A 533 18.69 3.43 30.85
CA GLU A 533 17.49 2.97 30.14
C GLU A 533 17.82 1.99 28.98
N GLY A 534 19.11 1.71 28.73
CA GLY A 534 19.54 0.75 27.69
C GLY A 534 19.30 1.21 26.25
N ILE A 535 19.04 2.50 26.05
CA ILE A 535 18.65 3.08 24.77
C ILE A 535 19.86 3.14 23.83
N LYS A 536 19.75 2.50 22.66
CA LYS A 536 20.83 2.47 21.65
C LYS A 536 20.71 3.64 20.68
N LYS A 537 21.86 4.26 20.35
CA LYS A 537 21.97 5.29 19.32
C LYS A 537 22.03 4.63 17.94
N ASN A 538 21.20 5.11 17.02
CA ASN A 538 21.30 4.71 15.60
C ASN A 538 22.48 5.43 14.93
N PRO A 539 23.43 4.71 14.31
CA PRO A 539 24.51 5.34 13.57
C PRO A 539 23.97 6.03 12.32
N GLY A 540 24.56 7.18 11.97
CA GLY A 540 24.25 7.86 10.71
C GLY A 540 24.86 7.10 9.54
N CYS A 541 24.03 6.74 8.57
CA CYS A 541 24.44 6.09 7.34
C CYS A 541 23.85 6.83 6.13
N SER A 542 24.63 6.83 5.05
CA SER A 542 24.20 7.33 3.75
C SER A 542 24.43 6.25 2.71
N TRP A 543 23.55 6.14 1.74
CA TRP A 543 23.73 5.21 0.63
C TRP A 543 23.36 5.83 -0.71
N ILE A 544 23.96 5.26 -1.76
CA ILE A 544 23.83 5.67 -3.14
C ILE A 544 23.68 4.42 -4.02
N GLU A 545 22.79 4.48 -5.00
CA GLU A 545 22.63 3.42 -6.00
C GLU A 545 23.45 3.75 -7.25
N ILE A 546 24.38 2.86 -7.62
CA ILE A 546 25.15 2.96 -8.86
C ILE A 546 25.13 1.60 -9.55
N LYS A 547 24.82 1.57 -10.85
CA LYS A 547 24.74 0.33 -11.66
C LYS A 547 23.84 -0.74 -11.01
N SER A 548 22.69 -0.32 -10.47
CA SER A 548 21.72 -1.19 -9.79
C SER A 548 22.24 -1.90 -8.53
N LYS A 549 23.28 -1.35 -7.89
CA LYS A 549 23.81 -1.81 -6.60
C LYS A 549 23.77 -0.66 -5.61
N ALA A 550 23.23 -0.92 -4.42
CA ALA A 550 23.28 0.02 -3.30
C ALA A 550 24.65 -0.06 -2.61
N HIS A 551 25.30 1.10 -2.44
CA HIS A 551 26.56 1.26 -1.72
C HIS A 551 26.29 2.04 -0.43
N LEU A 552 26.49 1.38 0.70
CA LEU A 552 26.28 1.94 2.04
C LEU A 552 27.59 2.52 2.57
N PHE A 553 27.50 3.70 3.19
CA PHE A 553 28.61 4.38 3.84
C PHE A 553 28.24 4.75 5.28
N LEU A 554 29.06 4.30 6.22
CA LEU A 554 29.04 4.76 7.60
C LEU A 554 30.07 5.87 7.80
N SER A 555 29.86 6.73 8.79
CA SER A 555 30.88 7.74 9.13
C SER A 555 32.13 7.04 9.65
N GLY A 556 33.29 7.26 9.01
CA GLY A 556 34.54 6.56 9.31
C GLY A 556 34.63 5.12 8.78
N ASP A 557 33.77 4.73 7.84
CA ASP A 557 33.80 3.41 7.22
C ASP A 557 35.15 3.14 6.51
N LEU A 558 35.67 1.93 6.67
CA LEU A 558 36.91 1.44 6.04
C LEU A 558 36.67 0.23 5.12
N SER A 559 35.43 -0.24 5.00
CA SER A 559 35.10 -1.53 4.38
C SER A 559 34.91 -1.47 2.86
N HIS A 560 34.79 -0.27 2.28
CA HIS A 560 34.47 -0.12 0.87
C HIS A 560 35.66 -0.44 -0.06
N PRO A 561 35.50 -1.18 -1.18
CA PRO A 561 36.63 -1.55 -2.05
C PRO A 561 37.40 -0.37 -2.68
N GLN A 562 36.72 0.75 -2.98
CA GLN A 562 37.31 1.97 -3.58
C GLN A 562 37.61 3.06 -2.55
N LEU A 563 37.87 2.68 -1.30
CA LEU A 563 37.99 3.64 -0.21
C LEU A 563 39.15 4.63 -0.42
N LYS A 564 40.27 4.15 -0.96
CA LYS A 564 41.46 4.97 -1.19
C LYS A 564 41.19 6.11 -2.16
N GLU A 565 40.48 5.84 -3.25
CA GLU A 565 40.09 6.83 -4.24
C GLU A 565 39.08 7.84 -3.65
N ILE A 566 38.14 7.37 -2.83
CA ILE A 566 37.17 8.23 -2.15
C ILE A 566 37.88 9.19 -1.20
N TYR A 567 38.79 8.72 -0.35
CA TYR A 567 39.52 9.61 0.57
C TYR A 567 40.45 10.56 -0.16
N ASN A 568 41.14 10.13 -1.21
CA ASN A 568 41.96 11.04 -2.02
C ASN A 568 41.13 12.22 -2.58
N LEU A 569 39.90 11.95 -3.03
CA LEU A 569 38.99 13.01 -3.48
C LEU A 569 38.54 13.89 -2.31
N LEU A 570 38.21 13.30 -1.15
CA LEU A 570 37.79 14.02 0.05
C LEU A 570 38.91 14.83 0.71
N GLU A 571 40.18 14.49 0.52
CA GLU A 571 41.33 15.29 0.98
C GLU A 571 41.53 16.51 0.07
N ALA A 572 41.34 16.36 -1.24
CA ALA A 572 41.45 17.46 -2.20
C ALA A 572 40.23 18.42 -2.19
N LEU A 573 39.07 17.94 -1.73
CA LEU A 573 37.82 18.69 -1.77
C LEU A 573 37.78 19.91 -0.84
N PRO A 574 38.24 19.86 0.43
CA PRO A 574 38.33 20.99 1.34
C PRO A 574 39.02 22.21 0.75
N GLU A 575 40.15 22.05 0.07
CA GLU A 575 40.87 23.16 -0.56
C GLU A 575 40.02 23.81 -1.66
N LYS A 576 39.38 23.00 -2.53
CA LYS A 576 38.52 23.50 -3.60
C LYS A 576 37.28 24.24 -3.08
N ILE A 577 36.62 23.70 -2.05
CA ILE A 577 35.43 24.36 -1.48
C ILE A 577 35.82 25.62 -0.70
N LYS A 578 36.92 25.60 0.07
CA LYS A 578 37.42 26.80 0.79
C LYS A 578 37.81 27.91 -0.20
N ALA A 579 38.48 27.57 -1.30
CA ALA A 579 38.77 28.51 -2.39
C ALA A 579 37.51 29.10 -3.05
N ALA A 580 36.40 28.34 -3.07
CA ALA A 580 35.11 28.81 -3.57
C ALA A 580 34.34 29.70 -2.57
N GLY A 581 34.86 29.91 -1.36
CA GLY A 581 34.29 30.76 -0.31
C GLY A 581 33.59 30.01 0.84
N TYR A 582 33.80 28.69 0.96
CA TYR A 582 33.25 27.90 2.06
C TYR A 582 34.02 28.11 3.38
N ILE A 583 33.29 28.28 4.48
CA ILE A 583 33.83 28.36 5.84
C ILE A 583 33.22 27.20 6.67
N PRO A 584 34.03 26.27 7.21
CA PRO A 584 33.55 25.20 8.07
C PRO A 584 32.81 25.74 9.29
N ASN A 585 31.68 25.11 9.63
CA ASN A 585 30.94 25.49 10.83
C ASN A 585 31.14 24.43 11.93
N THR A 586 32.15 24.64 12.77
CA THR A 586 32.52 23.72 13.86
C THR A 586 31.47 23.63 14.98
N SER A 587 30.50 24.55 15.03
CA SER A 587 29.39 24.48 16.01
C SER A 587 28.50 23.23 15.86
N PHE A 588 28.58 22.54 14.72
CA PHE A 588 27.87 21.27 14.50
C PHE A 588 28.59 20.06 15.09
N VAL A 589 29.83 20.20 15.57
CA VAL A 589 30.57 19.14 16.27
C VAL A 589 30.44 19.36 17.77
N LEU A 590 29.51 18.62 18.38
CA LEU A 590 29.10 18.79 19.79
C LEU A 590 29.92 17.90 20.73
N HIS A 591 31.23 17.83 20.45
CA HIS A 591 32.22 17.14 21.27
C HIS A 591 33.18 18.18 21.85
N ASP A 592 33.59 17.95 23.10
CA ASP A 592 34.58 18.78 23.78
C ASP A 592 35.98 18.34 23.33
N ILE A 593 36.33 18.76 22.11
CA ILE A 593 37.58 18.44 21.39
C ILE A 593 38.16 19.71 20.76
N SER A 594 39.42 19.66 20.31
CA SER A 594 40.06 20.84 19.69
C SER A 594 39.36 21.27 18.40
N GLU A 595 39.48 22.55 18.03
CA GLU A 595 38.86 23.06 16.80
C GLU A 595 39.41 22.37 15.54
N GLU A 596 40.69 21.96 15.53
CA GLU A 596 41.25 21.18 14.43
C GLU A 596 40.59 19.79 14.31
N GLU A 597 40.35 19.11 15.44
CA GLU A 597 39.65 17.82 15.45
C GLU A 597 38.16 17.97 15.08
N LYS A 598 37.53 19.10 15.39
CA LYS A 598 36.16 19.41 14.92
C LYS A 598 36.12 19.54 13.40
N GLU A 599 37.06 20.27 12.80
CA GLU A 599 37.13 20.38 11.33
C GLU A 599 37.34 19.01 10.67
N GLN A 600 38.21 18.16 11.22
CA GLN A 600 38.44 16.81 10.68
C GLN A 600 37.20 15.93 10.77
N ASN A 601 36.45 15.99 11.88
CA ASN A 601 35.20 15.23 12.04
C ASN A 601 34.14 15.62 11.01
N LEU A 602 34.08 16.90 10.60
CA LEU A 602 33.15 17.34 9.57
C LEU A 602 33.46 16.74 8.19
N ILE A 603 34.71 16.38 7.89
CA ILE A 603 35.12 15.85 6.59
C ILE A 603 34.60 14.42 6.39
N ILE A 604 34.53 13.63 7.45
CA ILE A 604 34.26 12.18 7.41
C ILE A 604 32.76 11.81 7.52
N HIS A 605 31.85 12.77 7.35
CA HIS A 605 30.42 12.49 7.36
C HIS A 605 30.01 11.58 6.19
N SER A 606 29.11 10.62 6.48
CA SER A 606 28.65 9.60 5.53
C SER A 606 28.15 10.16 4.18
N GLU A 607 27.54 11.35 4.19
CA GLU A 607 27.05 12.00 2.97
C GLU A 607 28.20 12.39 2.04
N LYS A 608 29.30 12.90 2.60
CA LYS A 608 30.47 13.34 1.82
C LYS A 608 31.15 12.13 1.17
N LEU A 609 31.23 11.00 1.87
CA LEU A 609 31.70 9.72 1.33
C LEU A 609 30.82 9.26 0.15
N ALA A 610 29.49 9.27 0.32
CA ALA A 610 28.55 8.88 -0.72
C ALA A 610 28.61 9.81 -1.95
N ILE A 611 28.77 11.12 -1.75
CA ILE A 611 28.94 12.10 -2.85
C ILE A 611 30.24 11.87 -3.59
N ALA A 612 31.37 11.73 -2.87
CA ALA A 612 32.66 11.48 -3.47
C ALA A 612 32.64 10.19 -4.31
N PHE A 613 32.05 9.12 -3.78
CA PHE A 613 31.84 7.89 -4.54
C PHE A 613 30.97 8.09 -5.78
N GLY A 614 29.89 8.86 -5.67
CA GLY A 614 29.04 9.27 -6.78
C GLY A 614 29.83 9.98 -7.87
N LEU A 615 30.58 11.02 -7.52
CA LEU A 615 31.41 11.81 -8.45
C LEU A 615 32.42 10.94 -9.20
N LEU A 616 33.05 9.97 -8.53
CA LEU A 616 34.06 9.09 -9.14
C LEU A 616 33.47 8.08 -10.12
N ASN A 617 32.23 7.62 -9.91
CA ASN A 617 31.70 6.44 -10.60
C ASN A 617 30.56 6.73 -11.57
N THR A 618 30.24 7.99 -11.83
CA THR A 618 29.13 8.39 -12.71
C THR A 618 29.47 9.59 -13.58
N ASN A 619 28.91 9.63 -14.79
CA ASN A 619 29.13 10.71 -15.74
C ASN A 619 28.63 12.07 -15.21
N PRO A 620 29.26 13.20 -15.57
CA PRO A 620 28.88 14.53 -15.08
C PRO A 620 27.41 14.91 -15.27
N GLU A 621 26.77 14.45 -16.35
CA GLU A 621 25.36 14.73 -16.66
C GLU A 621 24.35 14.01 -15.76
N VAL A 622 24.77 12.96 -15.04
CA VAL A 622 23.87 12.14 -14.23
C VAL A 622 23.62 12.81 -12.88
N VAL A 623 22.37 12.95 -12.47
CA VAL A 623 22.04 13.46 -11.12
C VAL A 623 22.50 12.47 -10.05
N ILE A 624 23.27 12.94 -9.05
CA ILE A 624 23.68 12.12 -7.91
C ILE A 624 22.53 12.05 -6.90
N ARG A 625 22.08 10.85 -6.54
CA ARG A 625 20.99 10.63 -5.59
C ARG A 625 21.48 9.89 -4.35
N ILE A 626 21.32 10.50 -3.19
CA ILE A 626 21.79 9.95 -1.91
C ILE A 626 20.62 9.91 -0.95
N THR A 627 20.52 8.82 -0.20
CA THR A 627 19.57 8.73 0.92
C THR A 627 20.34 8.64 2.23
N LYS A 628 19.85 9.35 3.24
CA LYS A 628 20.39 9.36 4.60
C LYS A 628 19.29 8.94 5.59
N ASN A 629 19.65 8.08 6.53
CA ASN A 629 18.73 7.62 7.58
C ASN A 629 18.49 8.63 8.72
N LEU A 630 19.28 9.71 8.76
CA LEU A 630 19.21 10.80 9.73
C LEU A 630 19.12 12.14 9.00
N ARG A 631 18.73 13.18 9.73
CA ARG A 631 18.77 14.55 9.23
C ARG A 631 20.21 14.95 8.88
N ILE A 632 20.41 15.56 7.71
CA ILE A 632 21.72 16.12 7.33
C ILE A 632 22.09 17.26 8.30
N CYS A 633 23.38 17.51 8.55
CA CYS A 633 23.79 18.65 9.38
C CYS A 633 23.91 19.93 8.55
N GLY A 634 23.89 21.10 9.22
CA GLY A 634 23.97 22.41 8.55
C GLY A 634 25.23 22.60 7.72
N ASP A 635 26.35 22.10 8.24
CA ASP A 635 27.65 22.09 7.55
C ASP A 635 27.58 21.28 6.25
N CYS A 636 27.15 20.00 6.33
CA CYS A 636 26.97 19.15 5.16
C CYS A 636 26.04 19.81 4.12
N HIS A 637 24.89 20.33 4.53
CA HIS A 637 23.99 21.02 3.61
C HIS A 637 24.69 22.17 2.86
N THR A 638 25.52 22.94 3.56
CA THR A 638 26.29 24.04 2.97
C THR A 638 27.36 23.51 2.02
N VAL A 639 28.15 22.53 2.45
CA VAL A 639 29.20 21.89 1.64
C VAL A 639 28.63 21.34 0.33
N ILE A 640 27.48 20.69 0.38
CA ILE A 640 26.89 20.04 -0.80
C ILE A 640 26.50 21.07 -1.86
N LYS A 641 26.08 22.28 -1.48
CA LYS A 641 25.86 23.40 -2.43
C LYS A 641 27.15 23.78 -3.15
N PHE A 642 28.27 23.85 -2.43
CA PHE A 642 29.57 24.16 -3.02
C PHE A 642 30.05 23.03 -3.93
N ILE A 643 29.90 21.77 -3.51
CA ILE A 643 30.24 20.61 -4.35
C ILE A 643 29.42 20.63 -5.64
N SER A 644 28.10 20.80 -5.53
CA SER A 644 27.19 20.88 -6.68
C SER A 644 27.63 21.96 -7.67
N ASN A 645 28.03 23.13 -7.19
CA ASN A 645 28.51 24.22 -8.05
C ASN A 645 29.89 23.94 -8.66
N ILE A 646 30.85 23.40 -7.90
CA ILE A 646 32.22 23.16 -8.39
C ILE A 646 32.26 22.08 -9.47
N TYR A 647 31.41 21.07 -9.34
CA TYR A 647 31.33 19.97 -10.30
C TYR A 647 30.21 20.16 -11.34
N GLU A 648 29.53 21.32 -11.33
CA GLU A 648 28.42 21.68 -12.22
C GLU A 648 27.34 20.57 -12.30
N ARG A 649 26.96 20.06 -11.13
CA ARG A 649 26.21 18.82 -11.03
C ARG A 649 25.09 18.90 -10.01
N GLU A 650 23.90 18.47 -10.41
CA GLU A 650 22.76 18.35 -9.51
C GLU A 650 22.98 17.18 -8.54
N ILE A 651 22.84 17.47 -7.24
CA ILE A 651 22.91 16.49 -6.17
C ILE A 651 21.57 16.51 -5.45
N VAL A 652 20.92 15.35 -5.33
CA VAL A 652 19.67 15.18 -4.60
C VAL A 652 19.95 14.34 -3.37
N VAL A 653 19.69 14.91 -2.19
CA VAL A 653 19.86 14.21 -0.92
C VAL A 653 18.50 14.10 -0.22
N ARG A 654 18.09 12.87 0.05
CA ARG A 654 16.92 12.55 0.88
C ARG A 654 17.37 12.37 2.32
N ASP A 655 16.84 13.18 3.23
CA ASP A 655 16.92 12.92 4.68
C ASP A 655 15.63 12.26 5.18
N VAL A 656 15.48 12.13 6.52
CA VAL A 656 14.31 11.48 7.13
C VAL A 656 12.98 12.11 6.71
N ASN A 657 12.97 13.43 6.46
CA ASN A 657 11.74 14.20 6.34
C ASN A 657 11.52 14.77 4.93
N ARG A 658 12.58 14.96 4.12
CA ARG A 658 12.47 15.60 2.80
C ARG A 658 13.67 15.35 1.87
N PHE A 659 13.50 15.81 0.63
CA PHE A 659 14.55 15.92 -0.38
C PHE A 659 15.12 17.34 -0.44
N HIS A 660 16.42 17.39 -0.63
CA HIS A 660 17.20 18.59 -0.88
C HIS A 660 17.78 18.48 -2.28
N HIS A 661 17.38 19.39 -3.18
CA HIS A 661 17.91 19.46 -4.55
C HIS A 661 18.94 20.57 -4.59
N PHE A 662 20.21 20.21 -4.67
CA PHE A 662 21.34 21.12 -4.72
C PHE A 662 21.71 21.39 -6.16
N ARG A 663 21.67 22.67 -6.54
CA ARG A 663 22.00 23.16 -7.88
C ARG A 663 22.41 24.62 -7.79
N ASP A 664 23.47 25.01 -8.50
CA ASP A 664 23.89 26.42 -8.67
C ASP A 664 24.02 27.19 -7.34
N ARG A 665 24.67 26.59 -6.34
CA ARG A 665 24.81 27.09 -4.94
C ARG A 665 23.50 27.26 -4.16
N ALA A 666 22.36 26.87 -4.71
CA ALA A 666 21.07 26.89 -4.05
C ALA A 666 20.63 25.48 -3.62
N CYS A 667 19.65 25.43 -2.73
CA CYS A 667 18.93 24.22 -2.37
C CYS A 667 17.42 24.47 -2.51
N SER A 668 16.65 23.47 -2.95
CA SER A 668 15.19 23.56 -3.11
C SER A 668 14.44 23.92 -1.82
N CYS A 669 15.03 23.72 -0.65
CA CYS A 669 14.44 24.14 0.63
C CYS A 669 14.60 25.64 0.93
N GLY A 670 15.37 26.39 0.15
CA GLY A 670 15.64 27.82 0.40
C GLY A 670 16.34 28.11 1.73
N ASP A 671 17.12 27.16 2.25
CA ASP A 671 17.70 27.18 3.61
C ASP A 671 16.66 27.25 4.75
N TYR A 672 15.40 26.97 4.41
CA TYR A 672 14.29 26.92 5.33
C TYR A 672 14.04 25.47 5.75
N TRP A 673 14.74 25.08 6.80
CA TRP A 673 15.14 23.71 7.02
C TRP A 673 14.74 23.18 8.36
#